data_AF-J4GUM9-F1
#
_entry.id   AF-J4GUM9-F1
#
_cell.length_a   1.000
_cell.length_b   1.000
_cell.length_c   1.000
_cell.angle_alpha   90.00
_cell.angle_beta   90.00
_cell.angle_gamma   90.00
#
_symmetry.space_group_name_H-M   'P 1'
#
loop_
_entity.id
_entity.type
_entity.pdbx_description
1 polymer ?
#
loop_
_entity_poly.entity_id
_entity_poly.type
_entity_poly.pdbx_seq_one_letter_code
_entity_poly.pdbx_strand_id
1 'polypeptide(L)'
;MGFKDEVAYDQHMDMLHLPLTANPSPALSARSINETDFSQIQSLPVSPLPRPIPTSQPQTVHSSPETPASDVLVHFASNGIPPTNHVPRAVSEPSLRSISSLGKPSPVQTAQQFQPSPAVSQRTLREPNGDSAQIIVSGRSSSITSMSLFSVPSAPASADGSYRQSPSAISTSVMTPRASVFPASSDQVEVGSSVGKASEYFGVETRNSPSTVASRSPAISPRSILGMSLGPTTFRRPAVRQSITGDSSSYSSSGMSSASSRPPPDRSASVSSVSPAGNTTDTDLTVHDMPKPSVPIPIVSSTPPKSLSWHCRLCMKDPHSIKDSRRAMSDEYFARRQQLIQEDRARRVDTNKLQRLTNIEKRADNIVRSIRSAEAVSVWGTESTTIFDYTPDDTTPNVFPGMAFLTGRDIVMKTRLFQILSKMPKGALLHAHLDATVNVRVLIELALGQPALHVRSPASLTANNIRAMIPEFKALPADQFSNLISLTDQAYPRGGWVPFYKARETFDPALGGPAGFDDWVVRALMINPLEAYGTHNTTTKIWAKFTSTFRIGHPLVYFMPIWHEYIRRFIWSSIEDGISYVEARINFLAKYMTGPDGEENVPHREWLIAFDAVVNEVKVELRRQGREDEFVGAKIIYTTIRSITCEELNWYLEDCLALKKEFPHLIAGFDLVGHEDSLKPLIDYIEPLAKFVERQKEVGVHVPFIFHAGETLGDGSAADMNLYDAILLGTKRIGHGFSLVKHPRLMDICREKGIAIEVCPISNEILRLTSSMPMHPLPVLVNHGVHVSLCSDDPAVFGNMGLSFDFFQVLVASEVTGLITAGEFARDSIKHSMLAEDEKANALALWEKQWQKYLSWVVEEFVDVPKN
;
A
#
# COMPACT_ATOMS: atom_id res chain seq x y z
N MET A 1 18.35 20.12 67.50
CA MET A 1 19.41 21.13 67.71
C MET A 1 20.46 20.90 66.62
N GLY A 2 20.88 21.82 65.76
CA GLY A 2 20.37 23.14 65.32
C GLY A 2 20.90 23.34 63.87
N PHE A 3 20.54 24.35 63.08
CA PHE A 3 19.87 25.64 63.34
C PHE A 3 18.83 25.95 62.24
N LYS A 4 18.08 27.05 62.43
CA LYS A 4 17.18 27.68 61.45
C LYS A 4 17.60 29.15 61.24
N ASP A 5 17.10 29.75 60.17
CA ASP A 5 16.49 31.10 60.04
C ASP A 5 16.64 31.53 58.56
N GLU A 6 15.61 31.55 57.71
CA GLU A 6 14.42 32.42 57.62
C GLU A 6 14.67 33.87 57.17
N VAL A 7 14.14 34.23 55.99
CA VAL A 7 13.20 35.35 55.70
C VAL A 7 12.68 35.17 54.25
N ALA A 8 11.47 35.66 53.94
CA ALA A 8 10.70 35.33 52.73
C ALA A 8 10.28 36.57 51.90
N TYR A 9 9.62 36.34 50.74
CA TYR A 9 8.55 37.11 50.06
C TYR A 9 8.52 36.69 48.56
N ASP A 10 7.42 36.52 47.82
CA ASP A 10 6.02 36.15 48.12
C ASP A 10 5.32 35.76 46.78
N GLN A 11 4.22 35.00 46.80
CA GLN A 11 3.45 34.61 45.60
C GLN A 11 1.94 34.59 45.85
N HIS A 12 1.17 35.42 45.12
CA HIS A 12 -0.29 35.39 45.11
C HIS A 12 -0.85 34.76 43.81
N MET A 13 -1.56 33.65 43.97
CA MET A 13 -2.59 33.16 43.05
C MET A 13 -3.70 32.50 43.87
N ASP A 14 -4.83 33.18 44.01
CA ASP A 14 -5.90 32.74 44.92
C ASP A 14 -6.74 31.62 44.31
N MET A 15 -6.91 30.51 45.04
CA MET A 15 -7.90 29.48 44.71
C MET A 15 -9.24 29.74 45.40
N LEU A 16 -10.33 29.81 44.63
CA LEU A 16 -11.70 29.83 45.16
C LEU A 16 -12.34 28.45 45.09
N HIS A 17 -12.33 27.74 46.21
CA HIS A 17 -13.20 26.57 46.42
C HIS A 17 -14.61 27.02 46.83
N LEU A 18 -15.64 26.30 46.35
CA LEU A 18 -16.98 26.28 46.94
C LEU A 18 -17.47 24.82 47.09
N PRO A 19 -18.20 24.49 48.17
CA PRO A 19 -18.59 23.11 48.49
C PRO A 19 -19.92 22.69 47.84
N LEU A 20 -20.15 21.37 47.74
CA LEU A 20 -21.43 20.77 47.34
C LEU A 20 -22.22 20.31 48.57
N THR A 21 -23.47 20.77 48.71
CA THR A 21 -24.44 20.27 49.71
C THR A 21 -25.87 20.24 49.16
N ALA A 22 -26.50 19.07 49.27
CA ALA A 22 -27.95 18.74 49.32
C ALA A 22 -29.02 19.51 48.48
N ASN A 23 -29.95 18.71 47.91
CA ASN A 23 -31.25 19.10 47.34
C ASN A 23 -32.12 19.96 48.29
N PRO A 24 -33.02 20.81 47.78
CA PRO A 24 -34.39 20.34 47.52
C PRO A 24 -35.05 20.86 46.21
N SER A 25 -36.16 20.23 45.83
CA SER A 25 -37.04 20.61 44.70
C SER A 25 -37.95 21.82 45.00
N PRO A 26 -38.60 22.37 43.97
CA PRO A 26 -40.07 22.55 44.02
C PRO A 26 -40.79 21.91 42.81
N ALA A 27 -42.12 21.96 42.80
CA ALA A 27 -42.98 21.26 41.83
C ALA A 27 -44.26 22.07 41.48
N LEU A 28 -45.15 21.45 40.68
CA LEU A 28 -46.46 21.94 40.17
C LEU A 28 -46.35 22.87 38.94
N SER A 29 -47.25 22.85 37.94
CA SER A 29 -48.59 22.23 37.81
C SER A 29 -48.92 21.88 36.33
N ALA A 30 -50.04 21.26 35.92
CA ALA A 30 -50.83 20.12 36.44
C ALA A 30 -51.96 19.74 35.44
N ARG A 31 -52.25 18.43 35.26
CA ARG A 31 -53.47 17.73 34.72
C ARG A 31 -53.01 16.39 34.09
N SER A 32 -53.24 15.19 34.63
CA SER A 32 -54.49 14.45 34.95
C SER A 32 -55.33 14.14 33.69
N ILE A 33 -55.46 12.90 33.19
CA ILE A 33 -56.23 11.71 33.67
C ILE A 33 -55.85 10.51 32.73
N ASN A 34 -55.84 9.19 33.03
CA ASN A 34 -56.23 8.34 34.18
C ASN A 34 -55.28 7.12 34.32
N GLU A 35 -55.61 6.16 35.20
CA GLU A 35 -55.03 4.78 35.30
C GLU A 35 -56.15 3.69 35.30
N THR A 36 -55.80 2.45 35.74
CA THR A 36 -56.63 1.28 36.18
C THR A 36 -57.33 0.36 35.14
N ASP A 37 -57.43 -0.99 35.30
CA ASP A 37 -56.56 -1.97 36.00
C ASP A 37 -56.85 -3.48 35.65
N PHE A 38 -56.02 -4.40 36.18
CA PHE A 38 -56.11 -5.89 36.37
C PHE A 38 -57.23 -6.79 35.74
N SER A 39 -56.81 -7.63 34.76
CA SER A 39 -56.82 -9.14 34.75
C SER A 39 -58.07 -10.08 34.74
N GLN A 40 -57.87 -11.23 34.04
CA GLN A 40 -58.33 -12.64 34.28
C GLN A 40 -59.52 -13.32 33.53
N ILE A 41 -59.21 -14.53 32.98
CA ILE A 41 -59.92 -15.84 33.04
C ILE A 41 -60.69 -16.46 31.81
N GLN A 42 -60.18 -17.65 31.40
CA GLN A 42 -60.77 -18.87 30.78
C GLN A 42 -61.45 -18.93 29.38
N SER A 43 -60.91 -19.79 28.49
CA SER A 43 -61.49 -21.12 28.14
C SER A 43 -60.57 -22.00 27.25
N LEU A 44 -60.83 -23.32 27.18
CA LEU A 44 -60.12 -24.44 26.49
C LEU A 44 -61.19 -25.53 26.13
N PRO A 45 -60.95 -26.75 25.56
CA PRO A 45 -59.70 -27.51 25.23
C PRO A 45 -59.70 -28.31 23.87
N VAL A 46 -58.73 -29.24 23.65
CA VAL A 46 -58.87 -30.70 23.19
C VAL A 46 -57.58 -31.29 22.53
N SER A 47 -57.28 -32.59 22.76
CA SER A 47 -56.13 -33.42 22.26
C SER A 47 -56.49 -34.95 22.32
N PRO A 48 -55.63 -36.01 22.29
CA PRO A 48 -54.20 -36.22 21.87
C PRO A 48 -53.82 -37.59 21.15
N LEU A 49 -52.63 -37.68 20.51
CA LEU A 49 -51.75 -38.91 20.33
C LEU A 49 -52.29 -40.13 19.50
N PRO A 50 -51.58 -41.30 19.26
CA PRO A 50 -50.22 -41.81 19.64
C PRO A 50 -49.36 -42.48 18.48
N ARG A 51 -48.42 -43.40 18.81
CA ARG A 51 -47.43 -44.20 17.95
C ARG A 51 -47.96 -45.67 17.66
N PRO A 52 -47.24 -46.75 17.19
CA PRO A 52 -45.79 -47.00 16.86
C PRO A 52 -45.37 -48.05 15.73
N ILE A 53 -44.04 -48.20 15.45
CA ILE A 53 -43.14 -49.42 15.21
C ILE A 53 -43.70 -50.69 14.47
N PRO A 54 -43.03 -51.36 13.43
CA PRO A 54 -41.67 -51.99 13.50
C PRO A 54 -40.80 -52.31 12.21
N THR A 55 -39.51 -52.67 12.43
CA THR A 55 -38.53 -53.64 11.78
C THR A 55 -38.40 -53.99 10.26
N SER A 56 -37.13 -54.09 9.77
CA SER A 56 -36.42 -55.28 9.15
C SER A 56 -35.51 -55.03 7.90
N GLN A 57 -34.67 -56.03 7.56
CA GLN A 57 -33.56 -56.08 6.56
C GLN A 57 -33.56 -57.51 5.89
N PRO A 58 -32.67 -57.92 4.95
CA PRO A 58 -31.82 -57.23 3.95
C PRO A 58 -31.87 -57.88 2.52
N GLN A 59 -31.04 -57.44 1.55
CA GLN A 59 -30.12 -58.26 0.69
C GLN A 59 -29.58 -57.50 -0.55
N THR A 60 -28.83 -58.16 -1.46
CA THR A 60 -27.73 -57.63 -2.31
C THR A 60 -27.81 -58.01 -3.81
N VAL A 61 -26.88 -57.48 -4.64
CA VAL A 61 -26.21 -58.09 -5.85
C VAL A 61 -26.23 -57.30 -7.20
N HIS A 62 -24.99 -57.05 -7.72
CA HIS A 62 -24.45 -56.84 -9.09
C HIS A 62 -25.08 -56.05 -10.28
N SER A 63 -24.15 -55.36 -10.98
CA SER A 63 -23.88 -55.28 -12.45
C SER A 63 -24.61 -54.33 -13.42
N SER A 64 -23.77 -53.75 -14.31
CA SER A 64 -24.00 -52.97 -15.56
C SER A 64 -24.27 -53.89 -16.79
N PRO A 65 -24.30 -53.44 -18.09
CA PRO A 65 -24.09 -52.11 -18.70
C PRO A 65 -25.06 -51.77 -19.90
N GLU A 66 -24.62 -50.84 -20.78
CA GLU A 66 -24.92 -50.68 -22.23
C GLU A 66 -26.07 -49.76 -22.76
N THR A 67 -25.92 -49.36 -24.03
CA THR A 67 -26.62 -48.28 -24.77
C THR A 67 -26.98 -48.72 -26.21
N PRO A 68 -27.86 -47.97 -26.93
CA PRO A 68 -27.65 -47.75 -28.37
C PRO A 68 -27.99 -46.31 -28.87
N ALA A 69 -27.83 -46.05 -30.17
CA ALA A 69 -27.82 -44.71 -30.81
C ALA A 69 -28.49 -44.66 -32.22
N SER A 70 -28.11 -43.66 -33.05
CA SER A 70 -28.49 -43.38 -34.47
C SER A 70 -29.93 -42.85 -34.70
N ASP A 71 -30.26 -42.01 -35.69
CA ASP A 71 -29.46 -41.18 -36.64
C ASP A 71 -30.24 -39.84 -36.91
N VAL A 72 -29.95 -38.90 -37.82
CA VAL A 72 -29.83 -38.86 -39.31
C VAL A 72 -29.37 -37.42 -39.68
N LEU A 73 -28.83 -37.02 -40.85
CA LEU A 73 -27.76 -37.45 -41.79
C LEU A 73 -27.70 -36.34 -42.91
N VAL A 74 -27.05 -36.57 -44.07
CA VAL A 74 -27.08 -35.73 -45.32
C VAL A 74 -26.35 -34.35 -45.21
N HIS A 75 -25.59 -33.79 -46.18
CA HIS A 75 -24.76 -34.20 -47.35
C HIS A 75 -23.98 -32.90 -47.83
N PHE A 76 -22.93 -32.87 -48.66
CA PHE A 76 -22.11 -33.89 -49.36
C PHE A 76 -20.73 -33.32 -49.78
N ALA A 77 -19.71 -34.19 -49.84
CA ALA A 77 -18.70 -34.44 -50.91
C ALA A 77 -17.90 -33.33 -51.67
N SER A 78 -16.67 -33.57 -52.17
CA SER A 78 -15.61 -34.58 -51.86
C SER A 78 -14.28 -34.40 -52.66
N ASN A 79 -13.22 -35.11 -52.18
CA ASN A 79 -12.08 -35.79 -52.88
C ASN A 79 -10.65 -35.22 -52.65
N GLY A 80 -9.58 -36.03 -52.44
CA GLY A 80 -9.50 -37.48 -52.13
C GLY A 80 -8.10 -38.15 -52.21
N ILE A 81 -7.75 -38.96 -51.19
CA ILE A 81 -6.99 -40.26 -51.16
C ILE A 81 -5.44 -40.35 -51.49
N PRO A 82 -4.62 -41.11 -50.69
CA PRO A 82 -3.18 -41.40 -50.89
C PRO A 82 -2.85 -42.89 -51.23
N PRO A 83 -1.57 -43.34 -51.22
CA PRO A 83 -1.06 -44.41 -50.30
C PRO A 83 0.48 -44.26 -49.96
N THR A 84 1.31 -45.10 -49.27
CA THR A 84 1.26 -46.38 -48.50
C THR A 84 2.56 -46.61 -47.66
N ASN A 85 2.54 -47.51 -46.65
CA ASN A 85 3.67 -48.34 -46.10
C ASN A 85 4.86 -47.68 -45.31
N HIS A 86 5.61 -48.35 -44.42
CA HIS A 86 5.73 -49.78 -44.01
C HIS A 86 6.08 -49.95 -42.49
N VAL A 87 6.03 -51.19 -41.96
CA VAL A 87 6.38 -51.61 -40.58
C VAL A 87 7.10 -52.98 -40.60
N PRO A 88 8.01 -53.29 -39.65
CA PRO A 88 8.29 -54.68 -39.22
C PRO A 88 8.09 -54.91 -37.69
N ARG A 89 8.00 -56.20 -37.28
CA ARG A 89 7.44 -56.65 -35.98
C ARG A 89 8.03 -57.99 -35.51
N ALA A 90 8.56 -58.07 -34.28
CA ALA A 90 8.79 -59.30 -33.48
C ALA A 90 9.02 -58.88 -32.00
N VAL A 91 8.46 -59.44 -30.90
CA VAL A 91 8.04 -60.80 -30.47
C VAL A 91 9.11 -61.54 -29.65
N SER A 92 8.97 -61.57 -28.32
CA SER A 92 8.89 -62.80 -27.47
C SER A 92 9.06 -62.52 -25.97
N GLU A 93 8.12 -62.95 -25.12
CA GLU A 93 8.43 -63.39 -23.73
C GLU A 93 8.88 -64.87 -23.75
N PRO A 94 9.48 -65.37 -22.66
CA PRO A 94 8.74 -66.36 -21.86
C PRO A 94 8.92 -66.20 -20.33
N SER A 95 8.12 -66.96 -19.57
CA SER A 95 8.05 -66.90 -18.09
C SER A 95 8.25 -68.27 -17.40
N LEU A 96 8.44 -68.23 -16.08
CA LEU A 96 8.28 -69.29 -15.05
C LEU A 96 9.54 -70.03 -14.48
N ARG A 97 9.68 -69.89 -13.13
CA ARG A 97 10.10 -70.90 -12.11
C ARG A 97 11.57 -71.40 -12.10
N SER A 98 12.17 -71.84 -10.97
CA SER A 98 11.98 -71.64 -9.51
C SER A 98 13.01 -72.48 -8.69
N ILE A 99 13.26 -72.14 -7.40
CA ILE A 99 13.61 -73.03 -6.22
C ILE A 99 14.86 -72.63 -5.38
N SER A 100 14.58 -72.27 -4.10
CA SER A 100 15.41 -72.38 -2.86
C SER A 100 16.77 -71.63 -2.75
N SER A 101 17.36 -71.41 -1.56
CA SER A 101 17.06 -71.89 -0.19
C SER A 101 17.53 -70.94 0.95
N LEU A 102 16.82 -70.95 2.10
CA LEU A 102 17.28 -70.74 3.51
C LEU A 102 18.09 -69.46 3.89
N GLY A 103 17.88 -68.79 5.04
CA GLY A 103 16.96 -69.03 6.16
C GLY A 103 17.03 -67.90 7.23
N LYS A 104 16.20 -67.98 8.30
CA LYS A 104 16.19 -67.04 9.45
C LYS A 104 16.91 -67.62 10.68
N PRO A 105 17.27 -66.80 11.68
CA PRO A 105 16.44 -66.75 12.89
C PRO A 105 16.11 -65.32 13.39
N SER A 106 15.40 -65.22 14.53
CA SER A 106 14.87 -63.96 15.10
C SER A 106 15.50 -63.63 16.51
N PRO A 107 14.88 -62.92 17.48
CA PRO A 107 15.47 -61.68 18.00
C PRO A 107 15.75 -61.63 19.52
N VAL A 108 16.43 -60.57 19.99
CA VAL A 108 16.51 -60.19 21.41
C VAL A 108 16.29 -58.67 21.56
N GLN A 109 15.75 -58.25 22.71
CA GLN A 109 15.30 -56.89 23.02
C GLN A 109 16.40 -56.03 23.67
N THR A 110 16.19 -54.71 23.70
CA THR A 110 16.25 -53.89 24.93
C THR A 110 15.33 -52.67 24.74
N ALA A 111 14.75 -52.15 25.82
CA ALA A 111 13.66 -51.19 25.78
C ALA A 111 14.11 -49.72 25.90
N GLN A 112 13.29 -48.81 25.38
CA GLN A 112 12.53 -47.89 26.24
C GLN A 112 11.32 -47.29 25.51
N GLN A 113 10.14 -47.42 26.11
CA GLN A 113 8.94 -46.64 25.79
C GLN A 113 8.63 -45.76 27.01
N PHE A 114 8.22 -44.51 26.78
CA PHE A 114 7.39 -43.78 27.72
C PHE A 114 5.95 -43.78 27.19
N GLN A 115 5.01 -44.27 28.00
CA GLN A 115 3.58 -44.07 27.79
C GLN A 115 3.05 -43.03 28.78
N PRO A 116 2.00 -42.27 28.43
CA PRO A 116 1.23 -41.50 29.41
C PRO A 116 0.43 -42.44 30.33
N SER A 117 0.07 -41.99 31.53
CA SER A 117 -0.85 -42.70 32.42
C SER A 117 -1.59 -41.75 33.38
N PRO A 118 -2.74 -42.17 33.96
CA PRO A 118 -3.82 -41.24 34.30
C PRO A 118 -4.07 -41.07 35.80
N ALA A 119 -4.98 -40.14 36.13
CA ALA A 119 -5.67 -40.09 37.42
C ALA A 119 -7.17 -39.77 37.22
N VAL A 120 -8.01 -40.24 38.15
CA VAL A 120 -9.48 -40.18 38.09
C VAL A 120 -10.02 -39.41 39.30
N SER A 121 -11.12 -38.67 39.11
CA SER A 121 -12.09 -38.47 40.19
C SER A 121 -13.51 -38.46 39.63
N GLN A 122 -14.45 -39.02 40.37
CA GLN A 122 -15.83 -39.26 39.92
C GLN A 122 -16.79 -38.23 40.51
N ARG A 123 -17.80 -37.81 39.73
CA ARG A 123 -19.16 -37.64 40.27
C ARG A 123 -20.23 -37.92 39.21
N THR A 124 -21.24 -38.66 39.64
CA THR A 124 -22.48 -39.02 38.95
C THR A 124 -23.46 -37.83 38.92
N LEU A 125 -24.55 -37.77 38.12
CA LEU A 125 -25.30 -38.79 37.35
C LEU A 125 -26.22 -38.11 36.28
N ARG A 126 -26.69 -38.88 35.28
CA ARG A 126 -27.85 -38.65 34.34
C ARG A 126 -27.66 -37.82 33.04
N GLU A 127 -27.46 -38.57 31.95
CA GLU A 127 -28.10 -38.43 30.62
C GLU A 127 -29.65 -38.67 30.67
N PRO A 128 -30.43 -38.69 29.55
CA PRO A 128 -30.17 -38.46 28.09
C PRO A 128 -31.09 -37.36 27.47
N ASN A 129 -31.21 -37.03 26.16
CA ASN A 129 -30.60 -37.36 24.84
C ASN A 129 -30.96 -36.19 23.85
N GLY A 130 -30.56 -36.12 22.57
CA GLY A 130 -29.66 -36.97 21.75
C GLY A 130 -29.92 -36.83 20.22
N ASP A 131 -28.96 -36.23 19.51
CA ASP A 131 -28.52 -36.33 18.09
C ASP A 131 -29.43 -36.49 16.85
N SER A 132 -28.91 -35.86 15.75
CA SER A 132 -29.05 -36.16 14.30
C SER A 132 -30.38 -35.82 13.59
N ALA A 133 -30.43 -35.11 12.44
CA ALA A 133 -29.72 -35.21 11.14
C ALA A 133 -30.28 -36.33 10.21
N GLN A 134 -30.49 -36.17 8.90
CA GLN A 134 -30.32 -35.04 7.95
C GLN A 134 -31.20 -35.26 6.67
N ILE A 135 -31.47 -34.18 5.87
CA ILE A 135 -31.67 -34.03 4.39
C ILE A 135 -32.09 -35.31 3.56
N ILE A 136 -33.12 -35.33 2.69
CA ILE A 136 -33.07 -34.99 1.23
C ILE A 136 -34.45 -34.97 0.50
N VAL A 137 -34.63 -33.90 -0.30
CA VAL A 137 -35.38 -33.67 -1.58
C VAL A 137 -36.48 -34.64 -2.08
N SER A 138 -37.70 -34.09 -2.29
CA SER A 138 -38.48 -34.08 -3.56
C SER A 138 -39.84 -33.37 -3.36
N GLY A 139 -40.56 -32.83 -4.36
CA GLY A 139 -40.19 -32.57 -5.76
C GLY A 139 -41.31 -32.78 -6.80
N ARG A 140 -42.27 -31.84 -6.96
CA ARG A 140 -43.09 -31.65 -8.20
C ARG A 140 -43.93 -30.36 -8.22
N SER A 141 -44.52 -30.07 -9.39
CA SER A 141 -45.07 -28.79 -9.84
C SER A 141 -46.60 -28.65 -9.78
N SER A 142 -47.09 -27.40 -9.75
CA SER A 142 -48.27 -26.92 -10.52
C SER A 142 -48.26 -25.38 -10.63
N SER A 143 -48.99 -24.82 -11.59
CA SER A 143 -48.91 -23.42 -12.05
C SER A 143 -50.18 -22.59 -11.78
N ILE A 144 -50.10 -21.26 -11.88
CA ILE A 144 -51.06 -20.38 -12.60
C ILE A 144 -50.60 -18.88 -12.63
N THR A 145 -50.61 -18.31 -13.85
CA THR A 145 -50.93 -16.93 -14.32
C THR A 145 -50.88 -15.74 -13.32
N SER A 146 -50.24 -14.59 -13.59
CA SER A 146 -50.52 -13.68 -14.73
C SER A 146 -49.40 -12.64 -15.06
N MET A 147 -49.62 -11.82 -16.10
CA MET A 147 -48.72 -10.74 -16.58
C MET A 147 -49.00 -9.36 -15.94
N SER A 148 -47.99 -8.48 -15.92
CA SER A 148 -48.12 -7.09 -16.40
C SER A 148 -46.75 -6.40 -16.61
N LEU A 149 -46.71 -5.45 -17.56
CA LEU A 149 -45.57 -4.57 -17.85
C LEU A 149 -45.69 -3.26 -17.07
N PHE A 150 -44.59 -2.55 -16.85
CA PHE A 150 -44.59 -1.16 -16.37
C PHE A 150 -43.89 -0.23 -17.37
N SER A 151 -44.34 1.04 -17.40
CA SER A 151 -43.85 2.09 -18.30
C SER A 151 -43.56 3.39 -17.53
N VAL A 152 -42.81 4.27 -18.18
CA VAL A 152 -42.33 5.56 -17.67
C VAL A 152 -43.49 6.55 -17.40
N PRO A 153 -43.46 7.33 -16.31
CA PRO A 153 -44.30 8.52 -16.13
C PRO A 153 -43.54 9.83 -16.42
N SER A 154 -44.27 10.86 -16.84
CA SER A 154 -43.81 12.26 -16.95
C SER A 154 -44.66 13.17 -16.06
N ALA A 155 -44.23 14.42 -15.86
CA ALA A 155 -44.85 15.38 -14.94
C ALA A 155 -46.19 15.98 -15.40
N PRO A 156 -46.95 16.60 -14.48
CA PRO A 156 -47.69 17.83 -14.75
C PRO A 156 -47.37 18.97 -13.74
N ALA A 157 -47.91 20.17 -13.95
CA ALA A 157 -47.61 21.38 -13.16
C ALA A 157 -48.78 22.38 -13.09
N SER A 158 -48.83 23.24 -12.06
CA SER A 158 -49.64 24.49 -12.03
C SER A 158 -49.35 25.42 -10.82
N ALA A 159 -49.21 26.72 -11.09
CA ALA A 159 -49.62 27.98 -10.38
C ALA A 159 -49.73 28.07 -8.81
N ASP A 160 -49.70 29.25 -8.14
CA ASP A 160 -49.83 30.66 -8.57
C ASP A 160 -49.24 31.70 -7.55
N GLY A 161 -48.92 32.93 -8.01
CA GLY A 161 -48.81 34.21 -7.24
C GLY A 161 -47.68 34.44 -6.19
N SER A 162 -47.28 35.69 -5.83
CA SER A 162 -47.39 37.01 -6.49
C SER A 162 -46.48 38.10 -5.80
N TYR A 163 -46.01 39.11 -6.56
CA TYR A 163 -45.35 40.40 -6.14
C TYR A 163 -44.01 40.32 -5.33
N ARG A 164 -43.10 41.33 -5.32
CA ARG A 164 -43.18 42.76 -5.71
C ARG A 164 -41.85 43.38 -6.24
N GLN A 165 -41.92 44.08 -7.39
CA GLN A 165 -41.12 45.24 -7.85
C GLN A 165 -39.59 45.17 -8.14
N SER A 166 -39.17 46.08 -9.03
CA SER A 166 -37.89 46.20 -9.79
C SER A 166 -37.35 47.66 -9.65
N PRO A 167 -36.54 48.32 -10.54
CA PRO A 167 -35.89 47.91 -11.81
C PRO A 167 -34.46 48.46 -12.13
N SER A 168 -33.77 47.78 -13.06
CA SER A 168 -33.05 48.37 -14.22
C SER A 168 -32.57 47.22 -15.15
N ALA A 169 -33.15 46.95 -16.33
CA ALA A 169 -33.13 47.69 -17.61
C ALA A 169 -31.75 47.64 -18.32
N ILE A 170 -31.59 47.26 -19.60
CA ILE A 170 -32.52 46.95 -20.73
C ILE A 170 -31.79 46.00 -21.76
N SER A 171 -32.39 44.89 -22.24
CA SER A 171 -32.99 44.62 -23.59
C SER A 171 -32.11 44.93 -24.84
N THR A 172 -32.05 44.20 -25.98
CA THR A 172 -32.73 43.01 -26.62
C THR A 172 -31.98 42.63 -27.95
N SER A 173 -32.16 41.56 -28.76
CA SER A 173 -33.02 40.33 -28.76
C SER A 173 -32.53 39.20 -29.72
N VAL A 174 -32.75 37.93 -29.34
CA VAL A 174 -33.28 36.73 -30.06
C VAL A 174 -33.08 36.44 -31.59
N MET A 175 -32.38 35.32 -31.88
CA MET A 175 -32.55 34.19 -32.85
C MET A 175 -33.11 34.29 -34.31
N THR A 176 -32.30 33.80 -35.27
CA THR A 176 -32.49 32.69 -36.30
C THR A 176 -33.78 32.65 -37.20
N PRO A 177 -34.04 31.64 -38.09
CA PRO A 177 -33.22 30.54 -38.67
C PRO A 177 -33.34 30.29 -40.22
N ARG A 178 -32.35 29.60 -40.83
CA ARG A 178 -32.46 28.36 -41.66
C ARG A 178 -31.18 28.05 -42.46
N ALA A 179 -31.08 26.84 -43.01
CA ALA A 179 -29.93 26.33 -43.76
C ALA A 179 -30.33 25.73 -45.12
N SER A 180 -29.40 25.71 -46.09
CA SER A 180 -29.20 24.58 -47.03
C SER A 180 -28.06 24.80 -48.06
N VAL A 181 -27.13 23.84 -48.11
CA VAL A 181 -26.61 23.16 -49.33
C VAL A 181 -25.80 23.93 -50.42
N PHE A 182 -24.46 23.72 -50.42
CA PHE A 182 -23.53 23.55 -51.58
C PHE A 182 -23.41 24.68 -52.67
N PRO A 183 -22.40 24.66 -53.59
CA PRO A 183 -20.96 24.63 -53.31
C PRO A 183 -20.06 25.49 -54.24
N ALA A 184 -18.74 25.52 -53.92
CA ALA A 184 -17.60 25.55 -54.85
C ALA A 184 -17.29 26.82 -55.70
N SER A 185 -16.12 26.73 -56.35
CA SER A 185 -15.46 27.68 -57.28
C SER A 185 -14.84 28.95 -56.67
N SER A 186 -13.73 29.36 -57.29
CA SER A 186 -12.79 30.41 -56.93
C SER A 186 -12.57 31.36 -58.11
N ASP A 187 -11.73 32.38 -57.91
CA ASP A 187 -10.99 33.11 -58.94
C ASP A 187 -11.78 34.12 -59.84
N GLN A 188 -11.17 35.15 -60.42
CA GLN A 188 -9.96 35.96 -60.11
C GLN A 188 -10.01 37.24 -60.98
N VAL A 189 -9.51 38.38 -60.49
CA VAL A 189 -8.91 39.44 -61.33
C VAL A 189 -7.77 40.11 -60.55
N GLU A 190 -6.53 39.80 -60.96
CA GLU A 190 -5.37 40.67 -61.31
C GLU A 190 -5.32 42.14 -60.81
N VAL A 191 -4.16 42.82 -60.69
CA VAL A 191 -2.87 42.79 -61.44
C VAL A 191 -1.70 43.16 -60.48
N GLY A 192 -0.45 42.69 -60.60
CA GLY A 192 0.15 41.69 -61.48
C GLY A 192 1.67 41.90 -61.71
N SER A 193 2.38 40.87 -62.22
CA SER A 193 3.75 40.86 -62.80
C SER A 193 4.95 41.24 -61.91
N SER A 194 6.19 40.72 -62.07
CA SER A 194 6.80 39.51 -62.70
C SER A 194 8.33 39.54 -62.34
N VAL A 195 9.24 38.55 -62.45
CA VAL A 195 9.40 37.17 -63.00
C VAL A 195 10.21 36.38 -61.92
N GLY A 196 9.97 35.12 -61.55
CA GLY A 196 10.33 33.85 -62.25
C GLY A 196 11.79 33.42 -61.94
N LYS A 197 12.22 32.15 -62.03
CA LYS A 197 11.72 30.91 -62.70
C LYS A 197 11.91 29.70 -61.73
N ALA A 198 11.23 28.54 -61.76
CA ALA A 198 10.71 27.67 -62.84
C ALA A 198 11.83 27.04 -63.72
N SER A 199 11.78 25.78 -64.20
CA SER A 199 10.98 24.55 -63.93
C SER A 199 11.73 23.35 -64.61
N GLU A 200 11.33 22.08 -64.78
CA GLU A 200 10.09 21.28 -64.57
C GLU A 200 10.40 19.75 -64.70
N TYR A 201 9.38 18.91 -65.00
CA TYR A 201 9.39 17.60 -65.71
C TYR A 201 9.18 16.24 -64.97
N PHE A 202 7.96 15.70 -65.17
CA PHE A 202 7.48 14.32 -65.48
C PHE A 202 8.33 13.06 -65.14
N GLY A 203 7.73 11.88 -64.85
CA GLY A 203 6.30 11.52 -64.86
C GLY A 203 5.98 10.04 -64.50
N VAL A 204 4.68 9.76 -64.41
CA VAL A 204 3.96 8.57 -63.87
C VAL A 204 4.16 7.24 -64.64
N GLU A 205 4.27 6.09 -63.95
CA GLU A 205 3.39 4.91 -64.13
C GLU A 205 3.57 3.77 -63.08
N THR A 206 2.75 2.70 -63.16
CA THR A 206 2.55 1.68 -62.09
C THR A 206 2.69 0.23 -62.62
N ARG A 207 3.05 -0.74 -61.75
CA ARG A 207 2.39 -2.08 -61.61
C ARG A 207 3.13 -3.10 -60.70
N ASN A 208 2.29 -3.95 -60.08
CA ASN A 208 2.44 -5.38 -59.74
C ASN A 208 3.60 -5.93 -58.87
N SER A 209 3.20 -6.59 -57.77
CA SER A 209 3.88 -7.70 -57.06
C SER A 209 3.80 -9.04 -57.85
N PRO A 210 4.24 -10.23 -57.34
CA PRO A 210 5.00 -10.56 -56.12
C PRO A 210 6.19 -11.54 -56.36
N SER A 211 6.98 -11.92 -55.32
CA SER A 211 7.25 -13.35 -54.94
C SER A 211 8.35 -13.59 -53.87
N THR A 212 7.96 -14.23 -52.76
CA THR A 212 8.62 -15.38 -52.07
C THR A 212 10.08 -15.38 -51.54
N VAL A 213 10.17 -15.54 -50.20
CA VAL A 213 10.84 -16.66 -49.46
C VAL A 213 12.38 -16.66 -49.22
N ALA A 214 12.72 -17.17 -48.02
CA ALA A 214 14.01 -17.65 -47.49
C ALA A 214 15.09 -16.63 -47.09
N SER A 215 16.02 -16.92 -46.16
CA SER A 215 15.97 -17.66 -44.87
C SER A 215 17.38 -17.65 -44.24
N ARG A 216 17.48 -17.83 -42.91
CA ARG A 216 18.69 -18.18 -42.12
C ARG A 216 19.72 -17.07 -41.86
N SER A 217 20.29 -17.15 -40.66
CA SER A 217 21.46 -16.42 -40.14
C SER A 217 22.76 -16.83 -40.84
N PRO A 218 23.87 -16.12 -40.57
CA PRO A 218 24.87 -16.73 -39.67
C PRO A 218 25.45 -15.76 -38.62
N ALA A 219 26.32 -16.29 -37.76
CA ALA A 219 27.06 -15.53 -36.74
C ALA A 219 28.59 -15.66 -36.96
N ILE A 220 29.38 -15.10 -36.02
CA ILE A 220 30.84 -15.34 -35.83
C ILE A 220 31.78 -14.58 -36.81
N SER A 221 32.20 -13.36 -36.40
CA SER A 221 33.54 -13.03 -35.81
C SER A 221 34.81 -13.75 -36.33
N PRO A 222 36.05 -13.19 -36.20
CA PRO A 222 36.50 -11.79 -36.32
C PRO A 222 37.74 -11.63 -37.24
N ARG A 223 38.23 -10.40 -37.45
CA ARG A 223 39.66 -10.13 -37.67
C ARG A 223 40.07 -8.70 -37.27
N SER A 224 41.37 -8.46 -37.15
CA SER A 224 41.97 -7.30 -36.47
C SER A 224 43.26 -6.81 -37.16
N ILE A 225 43.91 -5.79 -36.59
CA ILE A 225 45.30 -5.29 -36.80
C ILE A 225 45.47 -4.09 -37.77
N LEU A 226 46.31 -3.12 -37.33
CA LEU A 226 46.89 -1.94 -38.01
C LEU A 226 45.92 -0.81 -38.46
N GLY A 227 46.27 0.49 -38.36
CA GLY A 227 47.40 1.13 -37.65
C GLY A 227 47.84 2.48 -38.22
N MET A 228 48.04 3.49 -37.34
CA MET A 228 48.70 4.81 -37.58
C MET A 228 48.13 5.71 -38.71
N SER A 229 47.52 6.87 -38.41
CA SER A 229 48.13 8.15 -37.97
C SER A 229 48.70 9.03 -39.11
N LEU A 230 48.07 10.19 -39.35
CA LEU A 230 48.69 11.45 -39.83
C LEU A 230 47.66 12.61 -39.79
N GLY A 231 48.12 13.83 -39.45
CA GLY A 231 47.43 15.13 -39.66
C GLY A 231 48.46 16.11 -40.26
N PRO A 232 48.50 17.42 -39.90
CA PRO A 232 47.46 18.31 -39.34
C PRO A 232 47.48 19.76 -39.94
N THR A 233 46.44 20.59 -39.69
CA THR A 233 46.48 22.09 -39.69
C THR A 233 45.22 22.61 -38.97
N THR A 234 45.25 23.31 -37.82
CA THR A 234 45.67 24.72 -37.52
C THR A 234 44.79 25.79 -38.18
N PHE A 235 44.45 26.93 -37.55
CA PHE A 235 44.92 27.62 -36.33
C PHE A 235 43.70 28.00 -35.40
N ARG A 236 43.70 28.87 -34.36
CA ARG A 236 44.68 29.80 -33.76
C ARG A 236 44.34 30.15 -32.29
N ARG A 237 45.33 30.62 -31.52
CA ARG A 237 45.25 31.46 -30.29
C ARG A 237 46.48 32.39 -30.26
N PRO A 238 46.50 33.44 -29.42
CA PRO A 238 47.59 33.60 -28.41
C PRO A 238 47.11 34.33 -27.13
N ALA A 239 47.91 34.66 -26.09
CA ALA A 239 49.02 34.04 -25.31
C ALA A 239 49.29 34.99 -24.09
N VAL A 240 49.98 34.69 -22.97
CA VAL A 240 51.45 34.57 -22.70
C VAL A 240 51.56 34.32 -21.14
N ARG A 241 52.19 33.26 -20.59
CA ARG A 241 53.64 33.05 -20.19
C ARG A 241 54.07 33.88 -18.93
N GLN A 242 54.90 33.48 -17.94
CA GLN A 242 56.04 32.52 -17.73
C GLN A 242 56.19 32.16 -16.21
N SER A 243 57.12 31.35 -15.64
CA SER A 243 57.87 30.09 -15.97
C SER A 243 58.95 29.74 -14.89
N ILE A 244 59.49 28.49 -14.84
CA ILE A 244 60.82 28.06 -14.26
C ILE A 244 60.92 27.96 -12.70
N THR A 245 61.62 27.04 -11.98
CA THR A 245 62.15 25.62 -12.13
C THR A 245 62.64 25.04 -10.77
N GLY A 246 62.68 23.70 -10.59
CA GLY A 246 63.64 22.97 -9.71
C GLY A 246 63.10 22.36 -8.38
N ASP A 247 63.65 21.26 -7.82
CA ASP A 247 64.60 20.25 -8.37
C ASP A 247 64.67 18.95 -7.50
N SER A 248 65.01 17.78 -8.10
CA SER A 248 65.47 16.50 -7.47
C SER A 248 64.58 15.76 -6.42
N SER A 249 64.64 14.44 -6.18
CA SER A 249 65.19 13.28 -6.91
C SER A 249 64.56 11.94 -6.44
N SER A 250 64.68 10.88 -7.24
CA SER A 250 64.26 9.48 -6.98
C SER A 250 65.03 8.74 -5.88
N TYR A 251 64.47 7.64 -5.33
CA TYR A 251 65.06 6.28 -5.45
C TYR A 251 64.06 5.15 -5.11
N SER A 252 64.49 3.89 -5.11
CA SER A 252 63.68 2.66 -5.24
C SER A 252 63.80 1.64 -4.10
N SER A 253 62.98 0.58 -4.21
CA SER A 253 63.28 -0.84 -3.92
C SER A 253 63.41 -1.40 -2.48
N SER A 254 62.54 -2.40 -2.22
CA SER A 254 62.80 -3.71 -1.56
C SER A 254 63.04 -3.84 -0.04
N GLY A 255 62.63 -5.01 0.51
CA GLY A 255 62.83 -5.44 1.92
C GLY A 255 61.51 -5.57 2.70
N MET A 256 60.75 -6.69 2.64
CA MET A 256 60.94 -8.03 3.25
C MET A 256 60.89 -8.13 4.79
N SER A 257 59.90 -8.92 5.25
CA SER A 257 59.93 -9.90 6.37
C SER A 257 59.70 -9.46 7.84
N SER A 258 59.04 -10.39 8.58
CA SER A 258 58.77 -10.43 10.05
C SER A 258 57.89 -9.29 10.62
N ALA A 259 56.78 -9.52 11.35
CA ALA A 259 56.57 -10.34 12.56
C ALA A 259 57.23 -9.70 13.82
N SER A 260 56.60 -9.63 15.00
CA SER A 260 55.36 -10.27 15.50
C SER A 260 54.68 -9.48 16.66
N SER A 261 53.71 -10.11 17.33
CA SER A 261 53.25 -9.84 18.72
C SER A 261 52.54 -8.51 19.10
N ARG A 262 51.24 -8.68 19.43
CA ARG A 262 50.43 -7.98 20.46
C ARG A 262 51.16 -7.84 21.84
N PRO A 263 50.60 -7.14 22.85
CA PRO A 263 49.87 -5.85 22.86
C PRO A 263 50.35 -4.93 24.03
N PRO A 264 49.66 -3.80 24.31
CA PRO A 264 49.31 -3.47 25.70
C PRO A 264 47.81 -3.09 25.91
N PRO A 265 47.32 -2.97 27.17
CA PRO A 265 45.90 -2.79 27.51
C PRO A 265 45.53 -1.39 28.06
N ASP A 266 44.25 -1.22 28.44
CA ASP A 266 43.70 -0.09 29.20
C ASP A 266 44.48 0.27 30.49
N ARG A 267 44.47 1.58 30.86
CA ARG A 267 43.67 2.06 32.02
C ARG A 267 43.75 3.57 32.32
N SER A 268 42.57 4.19 32.34
CA SER A 268 42.05 5.17 33.33
C SER A 268 42.93 6.27 33.97
N ALA A 269 42.44 7.51 33.82
CA ALA A 269 42.12 8.48 34.89
C ALA A 269 43.04 9.70 35.20
N SER A 270 42.34 10.84 35.27
CA SER A 270 42.38 11.89 36.32
C SER A 270 43.25 13.16 36.21
N VAL A 271 42.53 14.27 35.96
CA VAL A 271 42.46 15.50 36.80
C VAL A 271 43.58 16.57 36.71
N SER A 272 43.13 17.84 36.75
CA SER A 272 43.83 19.10 37.05
C SER A 272 44.85 19.62 36.03
N SER A 273 45.07 20.94 35.84
CA SER A 273 44.22 22.17 35.84
C SER A 273 45.17 23.38 35.62
N VAL A 274 44.64 24.62 35.58
CA VAL A 274 45.36 25.92 35.63
C VAL A 274 45.89 26.47 34.29
N SER A 275 45.21 27.52 33.80
CA SER A 275 45.72 28.50 32.83
C SER A 275 46.64 29.53 33.53
N PRO A 276 47.45 30.33 32.80
CA PRO A 276 46.91 31.64 32.39
C PRO A 276 47.48 32.27 31.09
N ALA A 277 46.69 33.23 30.56
CA ALA A 277 47.07 34.47 29.87
C ALA A 277 48.26 34.55 28.88
N GLY A 278 47.97 35.10 27.69
CA GLY A 278 48.93 35.67 26.74
C GLY A 278 48.18 36.27 25.55
N ASN A 279 48.51 37.50 25.12
CA ASN A 279 47.70 38.28 24.17
C ASN A 279 48.58 38.95 23.08
N THR A 280 47.97 39.43 21.99
CA THR A 280 48.54 40.32 20.93
C THR A 280 49.69 39.74 20.06
N THR A 281 49.97 40.20 18.82
CA THR A 281 49.61 41.44 18.07
C THR A 281 49.62 41.23 16.53
N ASP A 282 48.75 41.94 15.80
CA ASP A 282 48.92 42.77 14.57
C ASP A 282 49.78 42.34 13.33
N THR A 283 49.60 42.86 12.10
CA THR A 283 48.45 43.29 11.23
C THR A 283 48.97 43.51 9.77
N ASP A 284 48.08 43.53 8.76
CA ASP A 284 47.88 44.64 7.77
C ASP A 284 47.17 44.20 6.44
N LEU A 285 45.98 44.77 6.11
CA LEU A 285 45.69 45.82 5.08
C LEU A 285 45.67 45.34 3.59
N THR A 286 44.82 45.79 2.64
CA THR A 286 43.78 46.86 2.60
C THR A 286 42.79 46.65 1.42
N VAL A 287 41.52 47.07 1.53
CA VAL A 287 40.62 47.50 0.41
C VAL A 287 39.60 48.54 0.93
N HIS A 288 39.17 49.48 0.08
CA HIS A 288 38.16 50.55 0.32
C HIS A 288 37.15 50.61 -0.86
N ASP A 289 36.00 51.29 -0.87
CA ASP A 289 35.37 52.32 0.01
C ASP A 289 33.82 52.07 0.03
N MET A 290 33.01 52.42 1.06
CA MET A 290 32.39 53.73 1.43
C MET A 290 31.41 54.35 0.42
N PRO A 291 30.36 55.11 0.86
CA PRO A 291 30.17 55.74 2.18
C PRO A 291 28.85 55.47 2.93
N LYS A 292 28.80 55.94 4.19
CA LYS A 292 27.60 56.11 5.06
C LYS A 292 27.63 57.48 5.77
N PRO A 293 26.49 58.06 6.16
CA PRO A 293 26.35 58.87 7.39
C PRO A 293 25.92 57.96 8.58
N SER A 294 26.42 58.01 9.83
CA SER A 294 26.69 59.12 10.78
C SER A 294 25.39 59.80 11.25
N VAL A 295 25.11 60.08 12.54
CA VAL A 295 25.89 60.50 13.73
C VAL A 295 25.23 59.90 15.04
N PRO A 296 25.91 59.77 16.21
CA PRO A 296 25.45 58.88 17.31
C PRO A 296 24.64 59.53 18.45
N ILE A 297 24.14 58.68 19.37
CA ILE A 297 23.32 59.03 20.56
C ILE A 297 24.19 59.04 21.85
N PRO A 298 24.18 60.12 22.66
CA PRO A 298 24.81 60.15 23.98
C PRO A 298 23.86 59.76 25.13
N ILE A 299 24.41 59.23 26.24
CA ILE A 299 23.67 58.89 27.46
C ILE A 299 23.62 60.11 28.40
N VAL A 300 22.43 60.44 28.93
CA VAL A 300 22.25 61.40 30.03
C VAL A 300 21.19 60.88 31.00
N SER A 301 21.44 60.99 32.31
CA SER A 301 20.51 60.60 33.38
C SER A 301 19.47 61.70 33.65
N SER A 302 18.28 61.31 34.12
CA SER A 302 17.19 62.27 34.40
C SER A 302 16.43 61.97 35.69
N THR A 303 16.50 62.90 36.64
CA THR A 303 15.54 63.08 37.73
C THR A 303 15.06 64.55 37.75
N PRO A 304 13.86 64.85 38.25
CA PRO A 304 12.95 65.73 37.50
C PRO A 304 12.67 67.11 38.11
N PRO A 305 12.08 68.02 37.32
CA PRO A 305 11.23 69.08 37.85
C PRO A 305 9.80 69.10 37.26
N LYS A 306 8.83 68.83 38.15
CA LYS A 306 7.58 69.59 38.35
C LYS A 306 6.76 70.08 37.14
N SER A 307 5.66 69.36 36.88
CA SER A 307 4.28 69.87 36.70
C SER A 307 4.01 71.14 35.86
N LEU A 308 3.22 70.97 34.80
CA LEU A 308 1.97 71.71 34.60
C LEU A 308 0.98 70.88 33.78
N SER A 309 -0.32 71.14 33.90
CA SER A 309 -1.38 70.22 33.50
C SER A 309 -2.09 70.59 32.19
N TRP A 310 -2.45 69.58 31.40
CA TRP A 310 -3.49 69.66 30.39
C TRP A 310 -4.56 68.60 30.67
N HIS A 311 -5.81 69.02 30.83
CA HIS A 311 -6.92 68.15 31.17
C HIS A 311 -7.44 67.39 29.93
N CYS A 312 -7.04 66.13 29.76
CA CYS A 312 -7.79 65.22 28.88
C CYS A 312 -9.02 64.70 29.64
N ARG A 313 -10.17 65.34 29.44
CA ARG A 313 -11.44 64.99 30.11
C ARG A 313 -12.16 63.84 29.38
N LEU A 314 -11.53 62.67 29.32
CA LEU A 314 -12.19 61.42 28.92
C LEU A 314 -12.54 60.58 30.15
N CYS A 315 -13.68 59.91 30.10
CA CYS A 315 -14.37 59.39 31.28
C CYS A 315 -13.55 58.34 32.05
N MET A 316 -13.56 58.46 33.38
CA MET A 316 -13.26 57.34 34.28
C MET A 316 -14.33 56.27 34.07
N LYS A 317 -14.07 55.28 33.21
CA LYS A 317 -14.77 54.00 33.29
C LYS A 317 -14.29 53.29 34.55
N ASP A 318 -15.23 52.76 35.31
CA ASP A 318 -14.99 51.93 36.50
C ASP A 318 -13.96 50.82 36.17
N PRO A 319 -12.94 50.57 37.00
CA PRO A 319 -12.00 49.47 36.77
C PRO A 319 -12.68 48.08 36.66
N HIS A 320 -13.87 47.88 37.24
CA HIS A 320 -14.72 46.71 36.97
C HIS A 320 -15.30 46.77 35.54
N SER A 321 -15.91 47.88 35.13
CA SER A 321 -16.39 48.08 33.74
C SER A 321 -15.28 47.87 32.69
N ILE A 322 -14.03 48.25 32.99
CA ILE A 322 -12.87 48.00 32.13
C ILE A 322 -12.48 46.50 32.13
N LYS A 323 -12.52 45.81 33.28
CA LYS A 323 -12.27 44.35 33.34
C LYS A 323 -13.34 43.56 32.59
N ASP A 324 -14.62 43.87 32.80
CA ASP A 324 -15.74 43.22 32.13
C ASP A 324 -15.75 43.51 30.62
N SER A 325 -15.40 44.73 30.21
CA SER A 325 -15.21 45.08 28.79
C SER A 325 -14.07 44.27 28.14
N ARG A 326 -12.94 44.05 28.84
CA ARG A 326 -11.85 43.19 28.32
C ARG A 326 -12.25 41.73 28.28
N ARG A 327 -12.98 41.25 29.30
CA ARG A 327 -13.50 39.88 29.36
C ARG A 327 -14.45 39.60 28.20
N ALA A 328 -15.45 40.45 28.00
CA ALA A 328 -16.39 40.34 26.88
C ALA A 328 -15.69 40.37 25.51
N MET A 329 -14.67 41.22 25.31
CA MET A 329 -13.86 41.21 24.08
C MET A 329 -13.06 39.91 23.91
N SER A 330 -12.57 39.32 24.99
CA SER A 330 -11.87 38.04 24.97
C SER A 330 -12.83 36.89 24.66
N ASP A 331 -14.03 36.91 25.25
CA ASP A 331 -15.08 35.90 25.03
C ASP A 331 -15.62 35.97 23.59
N GLU A 332 -15.81 37.17 23.02
CA GLU A 332 -16.13 37.37 21.60
C GLU A 332 -15.03 36.83 20.69
N TYR A 333 -13.76 37.13 21.00
CA TYR A 333 -12.62 36.61 20.24
C TYR A 333 -12.54 35.08 20.30
N PHE A 334 -12.75 34.48 21.47
CA PHE A 334 -12.78 33.02 21.60
C PHE A 334 -13.96 32.40 20.84
N ALA A 335 -15.16 32.99 20.89
CA ALA A 335 -16.31 32.54 20.11
C ALA A 335 -16.03 32.59 18.60
N ARG A 336 -15.52 33.72 18.10
CA ARG A 336 -15.14 33.89 16.68
C ARG A 336 -14.01 32.95 16.25
N ARG A 337 -13.04 32.69 17.11
CA ARG A 337 -11.97 31.71 16.86
C ARG A 337 -12.52 30.28 16.78
N GLN A 338 -13.45 29.90 17.66
CA GLN A 338 -14.09 28.58 17.60
C GLN A 338 -14.99 28.43 16.37
N GLN A 339 -15.73 29.48 15.98
CA GLN A 339 -16.49 29.51 14.74
C GLN A 339 -15.57 29.28 13.52
N LEU A 340 -14.48 30.03 13.39
CA LEU A 340 -13.54 29.87 12.26
C LEU A 340 -12.92 28.46 12.21
N ILE A 341 -12.60 27.86 13.35
CA ILE A 341 -12.11 26.48 13.45
C ILE A 341 -13.19 25.46 13.05
N GLN A 342 -14.47 25.75 13.31
CA GLN A 342 -15.59 24.91 12.87
C GLN A 342 -15.84 25.06 11.36
N GLU A 343 -15.73 26.27 10.81
CA GLU A 343 -15.89 26.57 9.38
C GLU A 343 -14.80 25.91 8.53
N ASP A 344 -13.52 26.01 8.95
CA ASP A 344 -12.37 25.29 8.36
C ASP A 344 -12.61 23.77 8.33
N ARG A 345 -12.99 23.20 9.48
CA ARG A 345 -13.15 21.74 9.63
C ARG A 345 -14.47 21.20 9.11
N ALA A 346 -15.45 22.06 8.78
CA ALA A 346 -16.78 21.65 8.32
C ALA A 346 -16.74 20.75 7.07
N ARG A 347 -15.70 20.90 6.24
CA ARG A 347 -15.51 20.10 5.02
C ARG A 347 -14.86 18.73 5.24
N ARG A 348 -14.29 18.45 6.42
CA ARG A 348 -13.56 17.20 6.67
C ARG A 348 -14.46 15.97 6.54
N VAL A 349 -13.88 14.89 5.98
CA VAL A 349 -14.58 13.60 5.81
C VAL A 349 -15.11 13.02 7.14
N ASP A 350 -14.40 13.25 8.25
CA ASP A 350 -14.77 12.75 9.59
C ASP A 350 -15.75 13.65 10.37
N THR A 351 -16.05 14.86 9.91
CA THR A 351 -16.92 15.83 10.63
C THR A 351 -18.31 15.27 10.91
N ASN A 352 -18.92 14.57 9.94
CA ASN A 352 -20.23 13.93 10.10
C ASN A 352 -20.25 12.80 11.15
N LYS A 353 -19.09 12.24 11.52
CA LYS A 353 -18.93 11.25 12.59
C LYS A 353 -18.60 11.95 13.92
N LEU A 354 -17.67 12.89 13.91
CA LEU A 354 -17.24 13.65 15.10
C LEU A 354 -18.40 14.40 15.79
N GLN A 355 -19.40 14.87 15.03
CA GLN A 355 -20.61 15.47 15.60
C GLN A 355 -21.55 14.48 16.32
N ARG A 356 -21.41 13.16 16.09
CA ARG A 356 -22.37 12.12 16.52
C ARG A 356 -21.70 10.96 17.26
N LEU A 357 -20.62 11.24 17.98
CA LEU A 357 -19.89 10.22 18.76
C LEU A 357 -20.69 9.70 19.96
N THR A 358 -20.69 8.37 20.09
CA THR A 358 -21.14 7.67 21.29
C THR A 358 -20.22 7.98 22.49
N ASN A 359 -20.66 7.64 23.70
CA ASN A 359 -19.87 7.87 24.91
C ASN A 359 -18.61 7.00 24.97
N ILE A 360 -18.65 5.79 24.39
CA ILE A 360 -17.49 4.90 24.32
C ILE A 360 -16.45 5.41 23.31
N GLU A 361 -16.89 5.89 22.14
CA GLU A 361 -16.03 6.53 21.14
C GLU A 361 -15.32 7.76 21.70
N LYS A 362 -16.04 8.66 22.39
CA LYS A 362 -15.45 9.83 23.08
C LYS A 362 -14.39 9.42 24.10
N ARG A 363 -14.63 8.35 24.86
CA ARG A 363 -13.68 7.88 25.89
C ARG A 363 -12.44 7.25 25.26
N ALA A 364 -12.58 6.42 24.23
CA ALA A 364 -11.48 5.79 23.53
C ALA A 364 -10.60 6.80 22.77
N ASP A 365 -11.20 7.77 22.06
CA ASP A 365 -10.45 8.82 21.35
C ASP A 365 -9.65 9.70 22.32
N ASN A 366 -10.24 10.06 23.46
CA ASN A 366 -9.55 10.79 24.52
C ASN A 366 -8.39 9.98 25.13
N ILE A 367 -8.58 8.68 25.39
CA ILE A 367 -7.50 7.79 25.88
C ILE A 367 -6.33 7.76 24.89
N VAL A 368 -6.61 7.55 23.60
CA VAL A 368 -5.57 7.52 22.55
C VAL A 368 -4.85 8.87 22.42
N ARG A 369 -5.57 9.99 22.51
CA ARG A 369 -4.97 11.33 22.54
C ARG A 369 -4.10 11.57 23.77
N SER A 370 -4.53 11.15 24.96
CA SER A 370 -3.70 11.24 26.17
C SER A 370 -2.43 10.39 26.08
N ILE A 371 -2.52 9.17 25.51
CA ILE A 371 -1.35 8.32 25.27
C ILE A 371 -0.41 8.99 24.26
N ARG A 372 -0.91 9.53 23.14
CA ARG A 372 -0.10 10.28 22.16
C ARG A 372 0.62 11.46 22.81
N SER A 373 -0.10 12.26 23.62
CA SER A 373 0.47 13.40 24.35
C SER A 373 1.55 12.99 25.36
N ALA A 374 1.40 11.85 26.02
CA ALA A 374 2.41 11.32 26.95
C ALA A 374 3.64 10.80 26.21
N GLU A 375 3.46 10.00 25.14
CA GLU A 375 4.56 9.44 24.34
C GLU A 375 5.32 10.51 23.56
N ALA A 376 4.66 11.59 23.14
CA ALA A 376 5.30 12.76 22.53
C ALA A 376 6.38 13.38 23.43
N VAL A 377 6.30 13.18 24.75
CA VAL A 377 7.34 13.57 25.73
C VAL A 377 8.25 12.39 26.08
N SER A 378 7.68 11.22 26.42
CA SER A 378 8.44 10.10 27.01
C SER A 378 9.13 9.15 26.02
N VAL A 379 8.77 9.21 24.74
CA VAL A 379 9.35 8.39 23.65
C VAL A 379 9.99 9.26 22.56
N TRP A 380 9.39 10.42 22.29
CA TRP A 380 9.79 11.31 21.19
C TRP A 380 10.34 12.67 21.65
N GLY A 381 10.44 12.92 22.95
CA GLY A 381 11.03 14.13 23.52
C GLY A 381 12.55 14.03 23.70
N THR A 382 13.22 15.17 23.76
CA THR A 382 14.63 15.27 24.18
C THR A 382 14.77 15.13 25.70
N GLU A 383 15.90 14.60 26.17
CA GLU A 383 16.23 14.63 27.61
C GLU A 383 16.35 16.07 28.16
N SER A 384 16.67 17.03 27.30
CA SER A 384 16.71 18.44 27.65
C SER A 384 15.31 19.05 27.72
N THR A 385 15.05 19.80 28.80
CA THR A 385 13.74 20.39 29.13
C THR A 385 13.52 21.78 28.55
N THR A 386 14.56 22.46 28.05
CA THR A 386 14.44 23.75 27.36
C THR A 386 15.39 23.86 26.18
N ILE A 387 15.07 24.73 25.23
CA ILE A 387 15.94 25.03 24.08
C ILE A 387 17.27 25.70 24.48
N PHE A 388 17.38 26.25 25.70
CA PHE A 388 18.61 26.85 26.21
C PHE A 388 19.52 25.83 26.89
N ASP A 389 18.94 24.73 27.38
CA ASP A 389 19.66 23.58 27.95
C ASP A 389 19.90 22.48 26.89
N TYR A 390 19.43 22.68 25.65
CA TYR A 390 19.68 21.75 24.54
C TYR A 390 21.06 22.02 23.96
N THR A 391 21.98 21.06 24.17
CA THR A 391 23.28 21.04 23.48
C THR A 391 23.11 20.22 22.19
N PRO A 392 23.23 20.81 20.99
CA PRO A 392 23.20 20.05 19.75
C PRO A 392 24.46 19.17 19.66
N ASP A 393 24.28 17.91 19.31
CA ASP A 393 25.37 16.99 19.00
C ASP A 393 25.03 16.15 17.75
N ASP A 394 26.04 15.87 16.92
CA ASP A 394 25.87 15.18 15.63
C ASP A 394 25.72 13.63 15.78
N THR A 395 25.59 13.11 17.01
CA THR A 395 25.57 11.68 17.31
C THR A 395 24.24 11.18 17.89
N THR A 396 23.47 12.03 18.56
CA THR A 396 22.13 11.73 19.06
C THR A 396 21.10 11.69 17.93
N PRO A 397 20.36 10.57 17.73
CA PRO A 397 19.34 10.49 16.69
C PRO A 397 18.20 11.49 16.93
N ASN A 398 17.90 12.33 15.94
CA ASN A 398 16.73 13.22 15.96
C ASN A 398 15.45 12.39 15.76
N VAL A 399 14.86 11.94 16.87
CA VAL A 399 13.61 11.17 16.92
C VAL A 399 12.41 12.11 17.06
N PHE A 400 11.33 11.82 16.31
CA PHE A 400 10.08 12.57 16.40
C PHE A 400 8.89 11.72 15.93
N PRO A 401 7.64 12.03 16.33
CA PRO A 401 6.48 11.26 15.92
C PRO A 401 6.27 11.39 14.41
N GLY A 402 6.23 10.26 13.71
CA GLY A 402 6.06 10.22 12.25
C GLY A 402 7.36 10.41 11.45
N MET A 403 8.52 10.20 12.08
CA MET A 403 9.82 10.18 11.41
C MET A 403 9.97 9.06 10.36
N ALA A 404 11.05 9.16 9.57
CA ALA A 404 11.46 8.21 8.56
C ALA A 404 11.37 6.74 9.04
N PHE A 405 10.60 5.93 8.31
CA PHE A 405 10.02 4.69 8.82
C PHE A 405 11.06 3.61 9.15
N LEU A 406 11.98 3.29 8.24
CA LEU A 406 12.92 2.18 8.42
C LEU A 406 13.90 2.41 9.58
N THR A 407 14.07 3.67 10.01
CA THR A 407 14.79 4.05 11.23
C THR A 407 13.89 4.13 12.47
N GLY A 408 12.64 4.57 12.32
CA GLY A 408 11.70 4.73 13.44
C GLY A 408 10.99 3.45 13.89
N ARG A 409 10.85 2.44 13.01
CA ARG A 409 10.02 1.22 13.24
C ARG A 409 10.28 0.54 14.58
N ASP A 410 11.56 0.35 14.92
CA ASP A 410 11.96 -0.38 16.13
C ASP A 410 11.76 0.45 17.42
N ILE A 411 11.41 1.74 17.30
CA ILE A 411 10.86 2.59 18.36
C ILE A 411 9.33 2.46 18.37
N VAL A 412 8.68 2.59 17.20
CA VAL A 412 7.22 2.48 17.02
C VAL A 412 6.67 1.20 17.65
N MET A 413 7.31 0.05 17.41
CA MET A 413 6.88 -1.26 17.97
C MET A 413 6.84 -1.33 19.51
N LYS A 414 7.50 -0.40 20.21
CA LYS A 414 7.52 -0.34 21.69
C LYS A 414 6.43 0.56 22.28
N THR A 415 5.74 1.36 21.45
CA THR A 415 4.69 2.30 21.89
C THR A 415 3.39 1.59 22.28
N ARG A 416 2.65 2.18 23.22
CA ARG A 416 1.28 1.81 23.57
C ARG A 416 0.33 2.17 22.42
N LEU A 417 0.60 3.26 21.69
CA LEU A 417 -0.16 3.58 20.47
C LEU A 417 -0.11 2.46 19.42
N PHE A 418 1.06 1.87 19.16
CA PHE A 418 1.17 0.75 18.22
C PHE A 418 0.47 -0.52 18.76
N GLN A 419 0.52 -0.77 20.08
CA GLN A 419 -0.25 -1.86 20.71
C GLN A 419 -1.77 -1.67 20.61
N ILE A 420 -2.25 -0.43 20.56
CA ILE A 420 -3.67 -0.09 20.34
C ILE A 420 -4.04 -0.26 18.86
N LEU A 421 -3.18 0.17 17.93
CA LEU A 421 -3.44 0.08 16.50
C LEU A 421 -3.29 -1.34 15.94
N SER A 422 -2.43 -2.18 16.52
CA SER A 422 -2.29 -3.58 16.08
C SER A 422 -3.58 -4.39 16.26
N LYS A 423 -4.38 -4.10 17.29
CA LYS A 423 -5.70 -4.71 17.50
C LYS A 423 -6.87 -3.97 16.82
N MET A 424 -6.61 -2.87 16.13
CA MET A 424 -7.67 -2.12 15.44
C MET A 424 -8.20 -2.91 14.23
N PRO A 425 -9.53 -3.04 14.04
CA PRO A 425 -10.09 -3.54 12.79
C PRO A 425 -9.94 -2.46 11.71
N LYS A 426 -9.14 -2.71 10.68
CA LYS A 426 -8.71 -1.70 9.68
C LYS A 426 -9.59 -1.66 8.44
N GLY A 427 -10.54 -2.58 8.32
CA GLY A 427 -11.43 -2.68 7.17
C GLY A 427 -10.74 -3.41 6.01
N ALA A 428 -10.52 -2.72 4.90
CA ALA A 428 -10.00 -3.29 3.66
C ALA A 428 -8.62 -2.77 3.27
N LEU A 429 -7.76 -3.68 2.79
CA LEU A 429 -6.54 -3.32 2.06
C LEU A 429 -6.87 -3.20 0.57
N LEU A 430 -7.16 -1.98 0.11
CA LEU A 430 -7.55 -1.73 -1.28
C LEU A 430 -6.39 -1.62 -2.27
N HIS A 431 -5.16 -1.41 -1.78
CA HIS A 431 -3.97 -1.18 -2.59
C HIS A 431 -2.75 -1.86 -1.97
N ALA A 432 -2.34 -2.96 -2.59
CA ALA A 432 -1.06 -3.64 -2.40
C ALA A 432 -0.73 -4.45 -3.66
N HIS A 433 0.55 -4.59 -4.01
CA HIS A 433 1.00 -5.45 -5.10
C HIS A 433 1.29 -6.85 -4.56
N LEU A 434 0.55 -7.86 -5.04
CA LEU A 434 0.52 -9.20 -4.44
C LEU A 434 1.93 -9.78 -4.29
N ASP A 435 2.81 -9.60 -5.27
CA ASP A 435 4.18 -10.11 -5.29
C ASP A 435 5.15 -9.48 -4.28
N ALA A 436 4.71 -8.42 -3.59
CA ALA A 436 5.41 -7.77 -2.49
C ALA A 436 4.65 -7.82 -1.14
N THR A 437 3.73 -8.78 -0.95
CA THR A 437 2.93 -8.87 0.30
C THR A 437 3.44 -9.83 1.36
N VAL A 438 4.20 -10.88 1.00
CA VAL A 438 4.67 -11.89 1.96
C VAL A 438 6.11 -11.61 2.42
N ASN A 439 6.34 -11.73 3.73
CA ASN A 439 7.66 -11.53 4.34
C ASN A 439 8.75 -12.36 3.63
N VAL A 440 9.86 -11.71 3.26
CA VAL A 440 10.92 -12.35 2.48
C VAL A 440 11.51 -13.60 3.15
N ARG A 441 11.57 -13.69 4.49
CA ARG A 441 12.04 -14.92 5.16
C ARG A 441 11.05 -16.08 5.05
N VAL A 442 9.75 -15.80 4.93
CA VAL A 442 8.73 -16.81 4.59
C VAL A 442 8.84 -17.19 3.11
N LEU A 443 9.11 -16.25 2.19
CA LEU A 443 9.39 -16.59 0.79
C LEU A 443 10.62 -17.52 0.65
N ILE A 444 11.65 -17.32 1.49
CA ILE A 444 12.82 -18.22 1.58
C ILE A 444 12.41 -19.59 2.14
N GLU A 445 11.60 -19.66 3.21
CA GLU A 445 11.02 -20.91 3.74
C GLU A 445 10.31 -21.72 2.64
N LEU A 446 9.45 -21.06 1.85
CA LEU A 446 8.73 -21.69 0.74
C LEU A 446 9.68 -22.14 -0.39
N ALA A 447 10.69 -21.33 -0.72
CA ALA A 447 11.69 -21.67 -1.73
C ALA A 447 12.59 -22.86 -1.35
N LEU A 448 12.90 -23.04 -0.05
CA LEU A 448 13.66 -24.20 0.44
C LEU A 448 12.92 -25.53 0.24
N GLY A 449 11.59 -25.51 0.17
CA GLY A 449 10.78 -26.71 -0.07
C GLY A 449 10.78 -27.21 -1.52
N GLN A 450 11.43 -26.51 -2.47
CA GLN A 450 11.25 -26.72 -3.90
C GLN A 450 12.55 -27.22 -4.58
N PRO A 451 12.65 -28.52 -4.96
CA PRO A 451 13.84 -29.07 -5.61
C PRO A 451 14.20 -28.39 -6.94
N ALA A 452 13.20 -27.84 -7.64
CA ALA A 452 13.39 -27.16 -8.93
C ALA A 452 14.07 -25.78 -8.79
N LEU A 453 13.91 -25.09 -7.66
CA LEU A 453 14.46 -23.75 -7.49
C LEU A 453 15.99 -23.77 -7.33
N HIS A 454 16.64 -22.98 -8.17
CA HIS A 454 18.08 -22.76 -8.18
C HIS A 454 18.39 -21.28 -8.00
N VAL A 455 19.56 -21.01 -7.44
CA VAL A 455 20.17 -19.68 -7.28
C VAL A 455 21.52 -19.65 -7.97
N ARG A 456 21.93 -18.48 -8.47
CA ARG A 456 23.31 -18.23 -8.91
C ARG A 456 23.81 -16.86 -8.46
N SER A 457 25.11 -16.67 -8.55
CA SER A 457 25.81 -15.39 -8.37
C SER A 457 26.74 -15.16 -9.58
N PRO A 458 26.96 -13.91 -10.03
CA PRO A 458 27.92 -13.61 -11.10
C PRO A 458 29.36 -14.09 -10.82
N ALA A 459 29.73 -14.25 -9.55
CA ALA A 459 31.01 -14.81 -9.09
C ALA A 459 30.86 -15.50 -7.73
N SER A 460 31.88 -16.26 -7.32
CA SER A 460 31.93 -16.87 -5.98
C SER A 460 31.79 -15.81 -4.89
N LEU A 461 30.96 -16.10 -3.88
CA LEU A 461 30.62 -15.17 -2.80
C LEU A 461 31.71 -15.16 -1.72
N THR A 462 32.07 -13.96 -1.29
CA THR A 462 33.12 -13.68 -0.30
C THR A 462 32.74 -12.46 0.53
N ALA A 463 33.37 -12.27 1.69
CA ALA A 463 33.13 -11.11 2.56
C ALA A 463 33.31 -9.76 1.84
N ASN A 464 34.17 -9.71 0.81
CA ASN A 464 34.49 -8.50 0.05
C ASN A 464 33.46 -8.16 -1.05
N ASN A 465 32.73 -9.14 -1.60
CA ASN A 465 31.81 -8.93 -2.74
C ASN A 465 30.33 -9.23 -2.44
N ILE A 466 29.99 -9.92 -1.34
CA ILE A 466 28.60 -10.29 -0.96
C ILE A 466 27.62 -9.10 -0.81
N ARG A 467 28.13 -7.86 -0.68
CA ARG A 467 27.30 -6.64 -0.68
C ARG A 467 26.97 -6.10 -2.08
N ALA A 468 27.74 -6.49 -3.10
CA ALA A 468 27.59 -6.03 -4.49
C ALA A 468 27.12 -7.15 -5.44
N MET A 469 27.29 -8.41 -5.07
CA MET A 469 26.71 -9.54 -5.81
C MET A 469 25.23 -9.65 -5.49
N ILE A 470 24.41 -9.61 -6.54
CA ILE A 470 22.96 -9.78 -6.48
C ILE A 470 22.62 -11.23 -6.84
N PRO A 471 21.74 -11.93 -6.10
CA PRO A 471 21.27 -13.25 -6.49
C PRO A 471 20.42 -13.19 -7.75
N GLU A 472 20.53 -14.22 -8.58
CA GLU A 472 19.53 -14.54 -9.60
C GLU A 472 18.89 -15.88 -9.24
N PHE A 473 17.57 -16.01 -9.41
CA PHE A 473 16.81 -17.22 -9.14
C PHE A 473 16.17 -17.75 -10.43
N LYS A 474 16.01 -19.06 -10.54
CA LYS A 474 15.16 -19.71 -11.57
C LYS A 474 14.74 -21.10 -11.09
N ALA A 475 13.50 -21.51 -11.37
CA ALA A 475 13.13 -22.92 -11.36
C ALA A 475 13.59 -23.58 -12.68
N LEU A 476 14.29 -24.70 -12.58
CA LEU A 476 14.82 -25.43 -13.74
C LEU A 476 14.05 -26.73 -13.99
N PRO A 477 14.04 -27.25 -15.22
CA PRO A 477 13.67 -28.63 -15.51
C PRO A 477 14.60 -29.66 -14.84
N ALA A 478 14.05 -30.83 -14.54
CA ALA A 478 14.72 -31.87 -13.74
C ALA A 478 15.99 -32.45 -14.39
N ASP A 479 16.09 -32.44 -15.72
CA ASP A 479 17.27 -32.83 -16.49
C ASP A 479 18.36 -31.74 -16.53
N GLN A 480 17.99 -30.50 -16.20
CA GLN A 480 18.90 -29.34 -16.10
C GLN A 480 19.36 -29.06 -14.66
N PHE A 481 18.96 -29.89 -13.69
CA PHE A 481 19.37 -29.75 -12.29
C PHE A 481 20.89 -29.79 -12.11
N SER A 482 21.40 -28.86 -11.30
CA SER A 482 22.84 -28.68 -11.15
C SER A 482 23.44 -29.59 -10.07
N ASN A 483 24.59 -30.18 -10.40
CA ASN A 483 25.44 -30.90 -9.46
C ASN A 483 26.33 -29.97 -8.61
N LEU A 484 26.33 -28.66 -8.87
CA LEU A 484 27.00 -27.69 -7.99
C LEU A 484 26.28 -27.65 -6.63
N ILE A 485 27.06 -27.44 -5.56
CA ILE A 485 26.56 -27.50 -4.17
C ILE A 485 26.60 -26.15 -3.45
N SER A 486 27.57 -25.29 -3.76
CA SER A 486 27.94 -24.10 -3.00
C SER A 486 28.13 -22.88 -3.90
N LEU A 487 27.78 -21.69 -3.39
CA LEU A 487 28.04 -20.39 -4.01
C LEU A 487 29.35 -19.72 -3.52
N THR A 488 29.95 -20.27 -2.46
CA THR A 488 31.09 -19.68 -1.72
C THR A 488 32.41 -20.41 -1.98
N ASP A 489 32.37 -21.57 -2.64
CA ASP A 489 33.57 -22.34 -2.98
C ASP A 489 34.45 -21.58 -3.97
N GLN A 490 35.77 -21.68 -3.83
CA GLN A 490 36.72 -21.13 -4.82
C GLN A 490 36.60 -21.79 -6.20
N ALA A 491 36.06 -23.00 -6.25
CA ALA A 491 35.79 -23.75 -7.48
C ALA A 491 34.43 -23.41 -8.13
N TYR A 492 33.61 -22.53 -7.52
CA TYR A 492 32.30 -22.16 -8.07
C TYR A 492 32.44 -21.48 -9.45
N PRO A 493 31.88 -22.06 -10.53
CA PRO A 493 31.92 -21.45 -11.85
C PRO A 493 31.00 -20.22 -11.90
N ARG A 494 31.51 -19.12 -12.44
CA ARG A 494 30.78 -17.84 -12.56
C ARG A 494 29.42 -18.04 -13.24
N GLY A 495 28.34 -17.66 -12.56
CA GLY A 495 26.97 -17.79 -13.07
C GLY A 495 26.42 -19.22 -13.10
N GLY A 496 27.08 -20.19 -12.45
CA GLY A 496 26.59 -21.56 -12.31
C GLY A 496 25.37 -21.63 -11.39
N TRP A 497 24.32 -22.35 -11.81
CA TRP A 497 23.15 -22.60 -10.97
C TRP A 497 23.50 -23.57 -9.82
N VAL A 498 22.98 -23.32 -8.63
CA VAL A 498 23.08 -24.19 -7.45
C VAL A 498 21.66 -24.41 -6.91
N PRO A 499 21.24 -25.64 -6.56
CA PRO A 499 19.93 -25.85 -5.95
C PRO A 499 19.77 -24.99 -4.69
N PHE A 500 18.64 -24.28 -4.56
CA PHE A 500 18.45 -23.21 -3.58
C PHE A 500 18.70 -23.68 -2.13
N TYR A 501 18.23 -24.89 -1.80
CA TYR A 501 18.46 -25.50 -0.49
C TYR A 501 19.94 -25.83 -0.22
N LYS A 502 20.69 -26.37 -1.19
CA LYS A 502 22.13 -26.65 -1.05
C LYS A 502 22.95 -25.38 -0.91
N ALA A 503 22.60 -24.34 -1.67
CA ALA A 503 23.25 -23.04 -1.62
C ALA A 503 23.15 -22.38 -0.23
N ARG A 504 22.04 -22.62 0.48
CA ARG A 504 21.84 -22.21 1.88
C ARG A 504 22.56 -23.13 2.87
N GLU A 505 22.43 -24.44 2.69
CA GLU A 505 23.02 -25.47 3.57
C GLU A 505 24.55 -25.40 3.63
N THR A 506 25.20 -25.20 2.48
CA THR A 506 26.66 -25.21 2.33
C THR A 506 27.30 -23.81 2.39
N PHE A 507 26.52 -22.77 2.63
CA PHE A 507 27.01 -21.39 2.67
C PHE A 507 28.12 -21.23 3.71
N ASP A 508 29.21 -20.56 3.35
CA ASP A 508 30.39 -20.43 4.21
C ASP A 508 30.05 -19.89 5.62
N PRO A 509 30.38 -20.63 6.71
CA PRO A 509 30.22 -20.16 8.08
C PRO A 509 30.90 -18.81 8.36
N ALA A 510 32.01 -18.49 7.68
CA ALA A 510 32.68 -17.19 7.80
C ALA A 510 31.87 -16.03 7.20
N LEU A 511 30.85 -16.32 6.38
CA LEU A 511 29.87 -15.36 5.86
C LEU A 511 28.52 -15.41 6.62
N GLY A 512 28.44 -16.18 7.72
CA GLY A 512 27.24 -16.35 8.54
C GLY A 512 26.45 -17.64 8.28
N GLY A 513 26.95 -18.55 7.44
CA GLY A 513 26.29 -19.82 7.16
C GLY A 513 24.87 -19.67 6.58
N PRO A 514 23.94 -20.58 6.89
CA PRO A 514 22.55 -20.49 6.42
C PRO A 514 21.85 -19.15 6.73
N ALA A 515 22.16 -18.50 7.86
CA ALA A 515 21.62 -17.17 8.18
C ALA A 515 22.26 -16.07 7.32
N GLY A 516 23.55 -16.21 6.99
CA GLY A 516 24.25 -15.33 6.06
C GLY A 516 23.72 -15.39 4.62
N PHE A 517 23.28 -16.59 4.18
CA PHE A 517 22.54 -16.76 2.93
C PHE A 517 21.18 -16.03 3.00
N ASP A 518 20.41 -16.25 4.08
CA ASP A 518 19.10 -15.60 4.25
C ASP A 518 19.25 -14.06 4.22
N ASP A 519 20.25 -13.51 4.91
CA ASP A 519 20.52 -12.07 4.95
C ASP A 519 21.06 -11.50 3.63
N TRP A 520 21.66 -12.33 2.77
CA TRP A 520 22.02 -11.95 1.40
C TRP A 520 20.78 -11.85 0.50
N VAL A 521 19.89 -12.84 0.57
CA VAL A 521 18.62 -12.85 -0.18
C VAL A 521 17.66 -11.75 0.31
N VAL A 522 17.50 -11.58 1.62
CA VAL A 522 16.70 -10.50 2.23
C VAL A 522 17.16 -9.11 1.78
N ARG A 523 18.48 -8.86 1.76
CA ARG A 523 19.04 -7.58 1.27
C ARG A 523 18.77 -7.33 -0.22
N ALA A 524 18.68 -8.39 -1.02
CA ALA A 524 18.39 -8.28 -2.45
C ALA A 524 16.91 -7.94 -2.72
N LEU A 525 16.00 -8.41 -1.87
CA LEU A 525 14.54 -8.29 -2.03
C LEU A 525 13.88 -7.19 -1.19
N MET A 526 14.61 -6.55 -0.28
CA MET A 526 14.12 -5.44 0.55
C MET A 526 14.92 -4.15 0.34
N ILE A 527 14.30 -3.01 0.63
CA ILE A 527 14.98 -1.72 0.83
C ILE A 527 15.44 -1.62 2.29
N ASN A 528 16.69 -1.22 2.52
CA ASN A 528 17.22 -0.98 3.88
C ASN A 528 17.51 0.52 4.14
N PRO A 529 17.68 0.95 5.41
CA PRO A 529 17.89 2.37 5.76
C PRO A 529 19.07 3.05 5.03
N LEU A 530 20.18 2.33 4.80
CA LEU A 530 21.36 2.89 4.11
C LEU A 530 21.11 3.05 2.60
N GLU A 531 20.19 2.28 2.03
CA GLU A 531 19.66 2.50 0.68
C GLU A 531 18.73 3.71 0.69
N ALA A 532 17.62 3.65 1.44
CA ALA A 532 16.55 4.66 1.44
C ALA A 532 17.03 6.08 1.77
N TYR A 533 17.84 6.24 2.82
CA TYR A 533 18.20 7.55 3.39
C TYR A 533 19.62 8.01 3.01
N GLY A 534 20.55 7.07 2.83
CA GLY A 534 21.95 7.38 2.53
C GLY A 534 22.25 7.47 1.03
N THR A 535 22.15 6.35 0.33
CA THR A 535 22.72 6.19 -1.01
C THR A 535 21.72 6.46 -2.15
N HIS A 536 20.46 6.06 -1.97
CA HIS A 536 19.39 6.16 -2.96
C HIS A 536 18.41 7.32 -2.66
N ASN A 537 18.93 8.40 -2.09
CA ASN A 537 18.23 9.57 -1.55
C ASN A 537 17.45 10.48 -2.56
N THR A 538 16.96 9.93 -3.66
CA THR A 538 16.21 10.63 -4.72
C THR A 538 15.26 9.64 -5.40
N THR A 539 14.05 10.05 -5.81
CA THR A 539 13.02 9.19 -6.45
C THR A 539 13.61 8.23 -7.49
N THR A 540 14.34 8.73 -8.50
CA THR A 540 14.95 7.91 -9.56
C THR A 540 15.87 6.80 -9.05
N LYS A 541 16.68 7.07 -8.01
CA LYS A 541 17.59 6.07 -7.44
C LYS A 541 16.83 5.02 -6.65
N ILE A 542 15.92 5.45 -5.76
CA ILE A 542 15.19 4.49 -4.92
C ILE A 542 14.26 3.63 -5.76
N TRP A 543 13.63 4.19 -6.79
CA TRP A 543 12.89 3.43 -7.79
C TRP A 543 13.76 2.41 -8.55
N ALA A 544 15.02 2.72 -8.86
CA ALA A 544 15.92 1.74 -9.47
C ALA A 544 16.25 0.56 -8.53
N LYS A 545 16.41 0.80 -7.22
CA LYS A 545 16.55 -0.26 -6.20
C LYS A 545 15.25 -1.05 -6.04
N PHE A 546 14.12 -0.36 -5.92
CA PHE A 546 12.77 -0.90 -5.75
C PHE A 546 12.38 -1.79 -6.94
N THR A 547 12.43 -1.30 -8.18
CA THR A 547 12.19 -2.12 -9.39
C THR A 547 13.11 -3.35 -9.46
N SER A 548 14.32 -3.27 -8.90
CA SER A 548 15.19 -4.44 -8.82
C SER A 548 14.71 -5.51 -7.85
N THR A 549 13.99 -5.20 -6.77
CA THR A 549 13.51 -6.23 -5.82
C THR A 549 12.48 -7.14 -6.50
N PHE A 550 11.48 -6.60 -7.20
CA PHE A 550 10.52 -7.37 -8.01
C PHE A 550 11.22 -8.22 -9.07
N ARG A 551 12.15 -7.63 -9.84
CA ARG A 551 12.90 -8.36 -10.87
C ARG A 551 13.69 -9.55 -10.31
N ILE A 552 14.24 -9.42 -9.11
CA ILE A 552 14.95 -10.51 -8.42
C ILE A 552 13.95 -11.53 -7.84
N GLY A 553 12.85 -11.07 -7.24
CA GLY A 553 11.87 -11.92 -6.56
C GLY A 553 10.90 -12.66 -7.48
N HIS A 554 10.68 -12.16 -8.70
CA HIS A 554 9.71 -12.70 -9.65
C HIS A 554 9.83 -14.23 -9.87
N PRO A 555 11.03 -14.84 -10.06
CA PRO A 555 11.15 -16.29 -10.22
C PRO A 555 10.94 -17.12 -8.96
N LEU A 556 10.82 -16.49 -7.77
CA LEU A 556 10.41 -17.15 -6.53
C LEU A 556 8.88 -17.05 -6.31
N VAL A 557 8.28 -15.93 -6.69
CA VAL A 557 6.84 -15.66 -6.47
C VAL A 557 5.99 -16.25 -7.60
N TYR A 558 6.36 -16.01 -8.85
CA TYR A 558 5.68 -16.52 -10.05
C TYR A 558 6.18 -17.93 -10.39
N PHE A 559 6.07 -18.81 -9.39
CA PHE A 559 6.36 -20.24 -9.47
C PHE A 559 5.17 -20.99 -8.84
N MET A 560 4.45 -21.76 -9.65
CA MET A 560 3.14 -22.31 -9.28
C MET A 560 3.15 -23.16 -7.98
N PRO A 561 4.20 -23.96 -7.69
CA PRO A 561 4.31 -24.69 -6.41
C PRO A 561 4.47 -23.82 -5.14
N ILE A 562 4.75 -22.52 -5.27
CA ILE A 562 4.79 -21.56 -4.15
C ILE A 562 3.50 -20.71 -4.10
N TRP A 563 2.91 -20.41 -5.25
CA TRP A 563 1.81 -19.45 -5.43
C TRP A 563 0.63 -19.62 -4.44
N HIS A 564 0.15 -20.85 -4.24
CA HIS A 564 -0.98 -21.14 -3.33
C HIS A 564 -0.67 -20.78 -1.87
N GLU A 565 0.45 -21.30 -1.33
CA GLU A 565 0.87 -21.01 0.05
C GLU A 565 1.32 -19.56 0.22
N TYR A 566 1.86 -18.91 -0.82
CA TYR A 566 2.16 -17.48 -0.81
C TYR A 566 0.88 -16.65 -0.58
N ILE A 567 -0.16 -16.84 -1.40
CA ILE A 567 -1.45 -16.15 -1.24
C ILE A 567 -2.06 -16.47 0.13
N ARG A 568 -1.91 -17.72 0.60
CA ARG A 568 -2.39 -18.15 1.91
C ARG A 568 -1.71 -17.40 3.05
N ARG A 569 -0.38 -17.26 3.03
CA ARG A 569 0.38 -16.49 4.04
C ARG A 569 0.02 -15.00 4.01
N PHE A 570 -0.19 -14.40 2.83
CA PHE A 570 -0.65 -13.02 2.71
C PHE A 570 -2.04 -12.79 3.33
N ILE A 571 -3.01 -13.66 3.00
CA ILE A 571 -4.37 -13.51 3.53
C ILE A 571 -4.37 -13.70 5.06
N TRP A 572 -3.67 -14.70 5.60
CA TRP A 572 -3.59 -14.87 7.05
C TRP A 572 -2.91 -13.69 7.76
N SER A 573 -1.79 -13.18 7.26
CA SER A 573 -1.12 -12.01 7.88
C SER A 573 -1.97 -10.73 7.80
N SER A 574 -2.83 -10.61 6.78
CA SER A 574 -3.80 -9.52 6.67
C SER A 574 -4.88 -9.63 7.76
N ILE A 575 -5.46 -10.82 7.95
CA ILE A 575 -6.47 -11.09 9.00
C ILE A 575 -5.87 -10.87 10.40
N GLU A 576 -4.63 -11.30 10.62
CA GLU A 576 -3.90 -11.11 11.88
C GLU A 576 -3.65 -9.63 12.22
N ASP A 577 -3.50 -8.75 11.21
CA ASP A 577 -3.46 -7.30 11.38
C ASP A 577 -4.86 -6.65 11.36
N GLY A 578 -5.95 -7.42 11.46
CA GLY A 578 -7.32 -6.90 11.53
C GLY A 578 -7.87 -6.36 10.20
N ILE A 579 -7.37 -6.84 9.07
CA ILE A 579 -7.84 -6.53 7.71
C ILE A 579 -8.82 -7.62 7.27
N SER A 580 -10.09 -7.25 7.05
CA SER A 580 -11.17 -8.20 6.75
C SER A 580 -11.49 -8.36 5.26
N TYR A 581 -10.94 -7.52 4.39
CA TYR A 581 -11.11 -7.60 2.94
C TYR A 581 -9.88 -7.07 2.18
N VAL A 582 -9.62 -7.57 0.97
CA VAL A 582 -8.40 -7.25 0.20
C VAL A 582 -8.70 -7.09 -1.30
N GLU A 583 -8.10 -6.09 -1.95
CA GLU A 583 -8.05 -5.94 -3.42
C GLU A 583 -6.60 -5.82 -3.89
N ALA A 584 -5.95 -6.97 -4.15
CA ALA A 584 -4.54 -7.00 -4.48
C ALA A 584 -4.31 -6.80 -5.98
N ARG A 585 -3.35 -5.94 -6.35
CA ARG A 585 -2.83 -5.84 -7.72
C ARG A 585 -2.05 -7.10 -8.06
N ILE A 586 -2.32 -7.72 -9.21
CA ILE A 586 -1.52 -8.83 -9.77
C ILE A 586 -0.97 -8.40 -11.13
N ASN A 587 0.35 -8.52 -11.30
CA ASN A 587 1.05 -8.10 -12.51
C ASN A 587 1.11 -9.24 -13.54
N PHE A 588 0.27 -9.13 -14.57
CA PHE A 588 0.13 -10.12 -15.64
C PHE A 588 1.11 -9.94 -16.81
N LEU A 589 2.21 -9.19 -16.62
CA LEU A 589 3.24 -8.96 -17.64
C LEU A 589 3.88 -10.26 -18.18
N ALA A 590 4.03 -11.28 -17.33
CA ALA A 590 4.51 -12.60 -17.75
C ALA A 590 3.31 -13.45 -18.18
N LYS A 591 3.14 -13.68 -19.49
CA LYS A 591 1.97 -14.39 -20.07
C LYS A 591 1.78 -15.83 -19.57
N TYR A 592 2.83 -16.40 -18.97
CA TYR A 592 2.83 -17.69 -18.30
C TYR A 592 3.69 -17.60 -17.02
N MET A 593 3.28 -18.33 -15.99
CA MET A 593 4.02 -18.56 -14.76
C MET A 593 4.86 -19.83 -14.91
N THR A 594 5.95 -19.96 -14.14
CA THR A 594 6.76 -21.18 -14.18
C THR A 594 6.05 -22.34 -13.46
N GLY A 595 5.89 -23.47 -14.16
CA GLY A 595 5.23 -24.67 -13.69
C GLY A 595 6.10 -25.56 -12.78
N PRO A 596 5.52 -26.62 -12.18
CA PRO A 596 6.25 -27.58 -11.34
C PRO A 596 7.33 -28.37 -12.09
N ASP A 597 7.30 -28.35 -13.42
CA ASP A 597 8.27 -28.91 -14.35
C ASP A 597 9.45 -27.96 -14.65
N GLY A 598 9.41 -26.71 -14.18
CA GLY A 598 10.45 -25.71 -14.40
C GLY A 598 10.33 -24.94 -15.73
N GLU A 599 9.21 -25.08 -16.45
CA GLU A 599 8.95 -24.39 -17.71
C GLU A 599 7.90 -23.27 -17.58
N GLU A 600 8.01 -22.21 -18.38
CA GLU A 600 7.10 -21.05 -18.37
C GLU A 600 5.81 -21.38 -19.15
N ASN A 601 4.93 -22.18 -18.56
CA ASN A 601 3.77 -22.79 -19.22
C ASN A 601 2.42 -22.66 -18.50
N VAL A 602 2.36 -22.11 -17.29
CA VAL A 602 1.11 -22.02 -16.50
C VAL A 602 0.34 -20.73 -16.84
N PRO A 603 -0.82 -20.78 -17.52
CA PRO A 603 -1.52 -19.58 -17.99
C PRO A 603 -2.25 -18.87 -16.85
N HIS A 604 -2.56 -17.57 -17.05
CA HIS A 604 -3.21 -16.68 -16.08
C HIS A 604 -4.45 -17.27 -15.39
N ARG A 605 -5.25 -18.05 -16.13
CA ARG A 605 -6.43 -18.76 -15.65
C ARG A 605 -6.16 -19.60 -14.39
N GLU A 606 -5.07 -20.34 -14.38
CA GLU A 606 -4.72 -21.21 -13.24
C GLU A 606 -4.25 -20.41 -12.03
N TRP A 607 -3.72 -19.19 -12.24
CA TRP A 607 -3.34 -18.28 -11.16
C TRP A 607 -4.58 -17.82 -10.39
N LEU A 608 -5.68 -17.52 -11.12
CA LEU A 608 -6.98 -17.14 -10.56
C LEU A 608 -7.65 -18.31 -9.85
N ILE A 609 -7.56 -19.53 -10.39
CA ILE A 609 -8.10 -20.74 -9.75
C ILE A 609 -7.41 -21.01 -8.41
N ALA A 610 -6.09 -20.86 -8.34
CA ALA A 610 -5.35 -20.96 -7.08
C ALA A 610 -5.75 -19.87 -6.08
N PHE A 611 -5.92 -18.62 -6.55
CA PHE A 611 -6.36 -17.51 -5.70
C PHE A 611 -7.76 -17.75 -5.10
N ASP A 612 -8.73 -18.17 -5.93
CA ASP A 612 -10.09 -18.49 -5.48
C ASP A 612 -10.11 -19.68 -4.51
N ALA A 613 -9.33 -20.73 -4.79
CA ALA A 613 -9.18 -21.87 -3.90
C ALA A 613 -8.70 -21.44 -2.50
N VAL A 614 -7.63 -20.66 -2.42
CA VAL A 614 -7.10 -20.15 -1.13
C VAL A 614 -8.12 -19.27 -0.41
N VAL A 615 -8.79 -18.35 -1.10
CA VAL A 615 -9.82 -17.47 -0.48
C VAL A 615 -10.95 -18.30 0.12
N ASN A 616 -11.41 -19.35 -0.57
CA ASN A 616 -12.46 -20.23 -0.08
C ASN A 616 -11.97 -21.15 1.06
N GLU A 617 -10.75 -21.70 0.98
CA GLU A 617 -10.12 -22.48 2.06
C GLU A 617 -10.01 -21.69 3.36
N VAL A 618 -9.54 -20.43 3.30
CA VAL A 618 -9.42 -19.57 4.48
C VAL A 618 -10.80 -19.29 5.09
N LYS A 619 -11.82 -19.00 4.27
CA LYS A 619 -13.19 -18.77 4.75
C LYS A 619 -13.84 -20.02 5.36
N VAL A 620 -13.50 -21.21 4.85
CA VAL A 620 -13.91 -22.50 5.47
C VAL A 620 -13.20 -22.73 6.80
N GLU A 621 -11.88 -22.47 6.87
CA GLU A 621 -11.09 -22.68 8.08
C GLU A 621 -11.47 -21.69 9.20
N LEU A 622 -11.69 -20.42 8.89
CA LEU A 622 -12.19 -19.43 9.86
C LEU A 622 -13.57 -19.83 10.41
N ARG A 623 -14.50 -20.30 9.56
CA ARG A 623 -15.80 -20.82 10.01
C ARG A 623 -15.64 -22.05 10.91
N ARG A 624 -14.67 -22.92 10.63
CA ARG A 624 -14.33 -24.07 11.50
C ARG A 624 -13.79 -23.64 12.86
N GLN A 625 -13.21 -22.44 12.96
CA GLN A 625 -12.73 -21.82 14.20
C GLN A 625 -13.77 -20.91 14.89
N GLY A 626 -14.96 -20.66 14.30
CA GLY A 626 -15.93 -19.69 14.80
C GLY A 626 -15.50 -18.22 14.62
N ARG A 627 -14.70 -17.96 13.58
CA ARG A 627 -14.04 -16.68 13.25
C ARG A 627 -14.46 -16.15 11.87
N GLU A 628 -15.56 -16.62 11.30
CA GLU A 628 -16.05 -16.22 9.97
C GLU A 628 -16.32 -14.71 9.84
N ASP A 629 -16.60 -14.02 10.95
CA ASP A 629 -16.76 -12.57 11.02
C ASP A 629 -15.47 -11.78 10.72
N GLU A 630 -14.30 -12.42 10.79
CA GLU A 630 -13.00 -11.76 10.65
C GLU A 630 -12.58 -11.53 9.19
N PHE A 631 -13.10 -12.30 8.22
CA PHE A 631 -12.70 -12.21 6.82
C PHE A 631 -13.87 -12.35 5.83
N VAL A 632 -14.15 -11.26 5.12
CA VAL A 632 -15.18 -11.16 4.07
C VAL A 632 -14.72 -11.87 2.80
N GLY A 633 -13.45 -11.73 2.42
CA GLY A 633 -12.86 -12.34 1.23
C GLY A 633 -11.75 -11.47 0.61
N ALA A 634 -11.38 -11.79 -0.63
CA ALA A 634 -10.47 -10.97 -1.42
C ALA A 634 -10.90 -10.95 -2.90
N LYS A 635 -10.44 -9.91 -3.62
CA LYS A 635 -10.54 -9.77 -5.07
C LYS A 635 -9.16 -9.39 -5.63
N ILE A 636 -9.01 -9.44 -6.95
CA ILE A 636 -7.77 -9.08 -7.67
C ILE A 636 -8.01 -7.86 -8.56
N ILE A 637 -7.01 -7.00 -8.68
CA ILE A 637 -6.96 -5.93 -9.67
C ILE A 637 -5.97 -6.39 -10.74
N TYR A 638 -6.44 -6.53 -11.97
CA TYR A 638 -5.61 -6.97 -13.10
C TYR A 638 -4.68 -5.82 -13.49
N THR A 639 -3.35 -6.05 -13.45
CA THR A 639 -2.38 -5.02 -13.84
C THR A 639 -1.38 -5.48 -14.88
N THR A 640 -0.81 -4.51 -15.57
CA THR A 640 0.41 -4.66 -16.38
C THR A 640 1.22 -3.37 -16.30
N ILE A 641 2.49 -3.40 -16.71
CA ILE A 641 3.42 -2.29 -16.52
C ILE A 641 3.25 -1.19 -17.59
N ARG A 642 3.29 0.08 -17.18
CA ARG A 642 3.22 1.24 -18.11
C ARG A 642 4.47 1.50 -18.97
N SER A 643 5.19 0.44 -19.36
CA SER A 643 6.27 0.48 -20.35
C SER A 643 5.90 -0.18 -21.69
N ILE A 644 4.92 -1.09 -21.69
CA ILE A 644 4.50 -1.89 -22.87
C ILE A 644 3.97 -1.03 -24.02
N THR A 645 3.90 -1.60 -25.23
CA THR A 645 3.24 -0.99 -26.39
C THR A 645 1.71 -1.05 -26.27
N CYS A 646 1.01 -0.24 -27.07
CA CYS A 646 -0.45 -0.27 -27.15
C CYS A 646 -0.97 -1.57 -27.79
N GLU A 647 -0.18 -2.25 -28.64
CA GLU A 647 -0.51 -3.57 -29.18
C GLU A 647 -0.49 -4.65 -28.09
N GLU A 648 0.56 -4.67 -27.26
CA GLU A 648 0.63 -5.54 -26.10
C GLU A 648 -0.49 -5.23 -25.08
N LEU A 649 -0.80 -3.95 -24.85
CA LEU A 649 -1.90 -3.56 -23.98
C LEU A 649 -3.26 -4.08 -24.48
N ASN A 650 -3.55 -4.02 -25.78
CA ASN A 650 -4.78 -4.61 -26.34
C ASN A 650 -4.88 -6.12 -26.03
N TRP A 651 -3.75 -6.86 -26.02
CA TRP A 651 -3.74 -8.28 -25.65
C TRP A 651 -4.09 -8.49 -24.16
N TYR A 652 -3.47 -7.72 -23.25
CA TYR A 652 -3.78 -7.80 -21.81
C TYR A 652 -5.23 -7.37 -21.51
N LEU A 653 -5.79 -6.45 -22.30
CA LEU A 653 -7.18 -5.99 -22.15
C LEU A 653 -8.19 -7.07 -22.58
N GLU A 654 -8.01 -7.76 -23.71
CA GLU A 654 -8.87 -8.90 -24.08
C GLU A 654 -8.73 -10.08 -23.10
N ASP A 655 -7.52 -10.37 -22.62
CA ASP A 655 -7.26 -11.39 -21.59
C ASP A 655 -7.98 -11.06 -20.26
N CYS A 656 -7.91 -9.80 -19.82
CA CYS A 656 -8.67 -9.30 -18.67
C CYS A 656 -10.20 -9.47 -18.86
N LEU A 657 -10.75 -9.23 -20.05
CA LEU A 657 -12.17 -9.47 -20.35
C LEU A 657 -12.52 -10.96 -20.33
N ALA A 658 -11.67 -11.82 -20.88
CA ALA A 658 -11.87 -13.27 -20.88
C ALA A 658 -11.88 -13.83 -19.44
N LEU A 659 -10.90 -13.44 -18.62
CA LEU A 659 -10.83 -13.83 -17.21
C LEU A 659 -11.97 -13.21 -16.39
N LYS A 660 -12.39 -11.96 -16.64
CA LYS A 660 -13.56 -11.36 -15.96
C LYS A 660 -14.86 -12.11 -16.29
N LYS A 661 -14.96 -12.68 -17.49
CA LYS A 661 -16.12 -13.46 -17.93
C LYS A 661 -16.17 -14.86 -17.29
N GLU A 662 -15.03 -15.49 -17.02
CA GLU A 662 -14.96 -16.76 -16.30
C GLU A 662 -15.05 -16.58 -14.77
N PHE A 663 -14.39 -15.54 -14.23
CA PHE A 663 -14.29 -15.25 -12.79
C PHE A 663 -14.87 -13.87 -12.42
N PRO A 664 -16.19 -13.64 -12.62
CA PRO A 664 -16.80 -12.33 -12.42
C PRO A 664 -16.75 -11.85 -10.97
N HIS A 665 -16.63 -12.75 -10.00
CA HIS A 665 -16.51 -12.46 -8.57
C HIS A 665 -15.10 -12.00 -8.15
N LEU A 666 -14.04 -12.39 -8.88
CA LEU A 666 -12.64 -12.17 -8.49
C LEU A 666 -12.05 -10.87 -9.03
N ILE A 667 -12.25 -10.52 -10.30
CA ILE A 667 -11.62 -9.31 -10.87
C ILE A 667 -12.39 -8.06 -10.43
N ALA A 668 -11.79 -7.27 -9.55
CA ALA A 668 -12.28 -5.99 -9.05
C ALA A 668 -12.17 -4.88 -10.12
N GLY A 669 -11.07 -4.83 -10.88
CA GLY A 669 -10.80 -3.77 -11.86
C GLY A 669 -9.51 -3.96 -12.64
N PHE A 670 -9.11 -2.93 -13.39
CA PHE A 670 -7.88 -2.85 -14.18
C PHE A 670 -7.04 -1.61 -13.82
N ASP A 671 -5.70 -1.74 -13.86
CA ASP A 671 -4.73 -0.72 -13.43
C ASP A 671 -3.40 -0.83 -14.22
N LEU A 672 -2.59 0.24 -14.26
CA LEU A 672 -1.31 0.32 -14.98
C LEU A 672 -0.21 0.80 -14.04
N VAL A 673 0.79 -0.07 -13.79
CA VAL A 673 1.71 0.05 -12.65
C VAL A 673 3.16 0.37 -13.03
N GLY A 674 3.94 0.89 -12.08
CA GLY A 674 5.37 1.20 -12.21
C GLY A 674 5.68 2.70 -12.34
N HIS A 675 6.95 3.04 -12.07
CA HIS A 675 7.48 4.39 -11.84
C HIS A 675 6.90 5.47 -12.76
N GLU A 676 5.98 6.27 -12.23
CA GLU A 676 5.16 7.18 -13.03
C GLU A 676 5.96 8.33 -13.66
N ASP A 677 6.98 8.84 -12.96
CA ASP A 677 7.89 9.89 -13.44
C ASP A 677 8.82 9.47 -14.61
N SER A 678 8.91 8.18 -14.95
CA SER A 678 9.86 7.69 -15.98
C SER A 678 9.28 6.70 -16.99
N LEU A 679 8.01 6.34 -16.85
CA LEU A 679 7.29 5.43 -17.75
C LEU A 679 6.17 6.20 -18.49
N LYS A 680 5.33 5.51 -19.27
CA LYS A 680 4.36 6.17 -20.15
C LYS A 680 3.14 6.69 -19.36
N PRO A 681 2.69 7.92 -19.62
CA PRO A 681 1.46 8.45 -19.05
C PRO A 681 0.22 7.73 -19.60
N LEU A 682 -0.93 7.92 -18.96
CA LEU A 682 -2.20 7.30 -19.38
C LEU A 682 -2.66 7.78 -20.77
N ILE A 683 -2.34 9.03 -21.15
CA ILE A 683 -2.66 9.58 -22.47
C ILE A 683 -2.04 8.79 -23.64
N ASP A 684 -0.85 8.18 -23.48
CA ASP A 684 -0.23 7.30 -24.49
C ASP A 684 -1.08 6.07 -24.79
N TYR A 685 -1.89 5.65 -23.81
CA TYR A 685 -2.75 4.48 -23.85
C TYR A 685 -4.24 4.80 -24.07
N ILE A 686 -4.60 6.05 -24.39
CA ILE A 686 -6.00 6.48 -24.47
C ILE A 686 -6.82 5.69 -25.50
N GLU A 687 -6.24 5.30 -26.64
CA GLU A 687 -6.92 4.52 -27.67
C GLU A 687 -7.30 3.09 -27.21
N PRO A 688 -6.37 2.22 -26.75
CA PRO A 688 -6.75 0.90 -26.24
C PRO A 688 -7.65 0.97 -24.99
N LEU A 689 -7.45 1.95 -24.09
CA LEU A 689 -8.29 2.11 -22.91
C LEU A 689 -9.72 2.54 -23.25
N ALA A 690 -9.91 3.43 -24.23
CA ALA A 690 -11.24 3.78 -24.74
C ALA A 690 -11.92 2.57 -25.42
N LYS A 691 -11.19 1.84 -26.28
CA LYS A 691 -11.69 0.62 -26.93
C LYS A 691 -12.11 -0.45 -25.93
N PHE A 692 -11.38 -0.62 -24.82
CA PHE A 692 -11.77 -1.55 -23.74
C PHE A 692 -13.13 -1.20 -23.11
N VAL A 693 -13.42 0.10 -22.92
CA VAL A 693 -14.73 0.55 -22.38
C VAL A 693 -15.88 0.36 -23.38
N GLU A 694 -15.60 0.34 -24.68
CA GLU A 694 -16.57 -0.06 -25.72
C GLU A 694 -16.76 -1.58 -25.72
N ARG A 695 -15.64 -2.32 -25.77
CA ARG A 695 -15.55 -3.77 -25.81
C ARG A 695 -16.24 -4.47 -24.63
N GLN A 696 -16.12 -3.91 -23.43
CA GLN A 696 -16.87 -4.33 -22.22
C GLN A 696 -18.38 -4.48 -22.50
N LYS A 697 -18.96 -3.51 -23.22
CA LYS A 697 -20.40 -3.47 -23.55
C LYS A 697 -20.75 -4.55 -24.57
N GLU A 698 -19.86 -4.83 -25.55
CA GLU A 698 -20.06 -5.88 -26.55
C GLU A 698 -20.08 -7.28 -25.93
N VAL A 699 -19.16 -7.56 -25.00
CA VAL A 699 -19.00 -8.90 -24.41
C VAL A 699 -19.86 -9.13 -23.16
N GLY A 700 -20.51 -8.08 -22.65
CA GLY A 700 -21.44 -8.14 -21.53
C GLY A 700 -20.80 -8.18 -20.15
N VAL A 701 -19.60 -7.60 -19.97
CA VAL A 701 -18.90 -7.53 -18.67
C VAL A 701 -18.55 -6.10 -18.30
N HIS A 702 -18.33 -5.83 -17.01
CA HIS A 702 -17.79 -4.54 -16.56
C HIS A 702 -16.50 -4.74 -15.77
N VAL A 703 -15.44 -4.03 -16.17
CA VAL A 703 -14.16 -3.91 -15.46
C VAL A 703 -13.91 -2.42 -15.23
N PRO A 704 -14.05 -1.90 -14.00
CA PRO A 704 -13.72 -0.52 -13.70
C PRO A 704 -12.20 -0.28 -13.73
N PHE A 705 -11.80 0.94 -14.04
CA PHE A 705 -10.42 1.38 -13.82
C PHE A 705 -10.19 1.78 -12.37
N ILE A 706 -8.98 1.52 -11.88
CA ILE A 706 -8.51 1.81 -10.51
C ILE A 706 -7.05 2.30 -10.60
N PHE A 707 -6.80 3.32 -11.43
CA PHE A 707 -5.44 3.68 -11.87
C PHE A 707 -4.54 4.26 -10.76
N HIS A 708 -3.27 3.86 -10.76
CA HIS A 708 -2.17 4.70 -10.27
C HIS A 708 -2.13 6.02 -11.06
N ALA A 709 -2.24 7.15 -10.35
CA ALA A 709 -2.14 8.48 -10.95
C ALA A 709 -1.74 9.54 -9.92
N GLY A 710 -0.80 10.42 -10.29
CA GLY A 710 -0.32 11.50 -9.45
C GLY A 710 0.67 11.04 -8.37
N GLU A 711 1.38 9.93 -8.58
CA GLU A 711 2.44 9.44 -7.69
C GLU A 711 3.77 10.18 -7.98
N THR A 712 3.76 11.50 -7.82
CA THR A 712 4.86 12.35 -8.28
C THR A 712 5.05 13.58 -7.40
N LEU A 713 6.29 14.09 -7.39
CA LEU A 713 6.61 15.43 -6.89
C LEU A 713 6.28 16.54 -7.91
N GLY A 714 6.05 16.18 -9.17
CA GLY A 714 5.77 17.08 -10.29
C GLY A 714 4.43 17.83 -10.20
N ASP A 715 4.35 18.93 -10.93
CA ASP A 715 3.18 19.81 -11.07
C ASP A 715 3.13 20.21 -12.55
N GLY A 716 2.11 19.75 -13.27
CA GLY A 716 2.08 19.78 -14.74
C GLY A 716 3.09 18.85 -15.42
N SER A 717 3.66 17.87 -14.72
CA SER A 717 4.47 16.80 -15.33
C SER A 717 3.58 15.76 -16.02
N ALA A 718 4.13 14.95 -16.94
CA ALA A 718 3.37 13.87 -17.58
C ALA A 718 2.77 12.88 -16.56
N ALA A 719 3.50 12.62 -15.46
CA ALA A 719 3.02 11.83 -14.32
C ALA A 719 1.82 12.47 -13.60
N ASP A 720 1.92 13.77 -13.32
CA ASP A 720 0.87 14.54 -12.63
C ASP A 720 -0.40 14.66 -13.49
N MET A 721 -0.24 14.81 -14.81
CA MET A 721 -1.35 14.87 -15.76
C MET A 721 -2.20 13.59 -15.82
N ASN A 722 -1.68 12.43 -15.39
CA ASN A 722 -2.45 11.18 -15.29
C ASN A 722 -3.70 11.32 -14.39
N LEU A 723 -3.71 12.25 -13.43
CA LEU A 723 -4.88 12.55 -12.60
C LEU A 723 -6.08 13.00 -13.43
N TYR A 724 -5.84 13.77 -14.50
CA TYR A 724 -6.89 14.23 -15.40
C TYR A 724 -7.43 13.07 -16.23
N ASP A 725 -6.54 12.28 -16.84
CA ASP A 725 -6.91 11.13 -17.68
C ASP A 725 -7.67 10.07 -16.88
N ALA A 726 -7.21 9.73 -15.67
CA ALA A 726 -7.88 8.75 -14.82
C ALA A 726 -9.30 9.19 -14.43
N ILE A 727 -9.51 10.48 -14.14
CA ILE A 727 -10.82 11.06 -13.81
C ILE A 727 -11.73 11.14 -15.04
N LEU A 728 -11.19 11.37 -16.24
CA LEU A 728 -11.93 11.38 -17.50
C LEU A 728 -12.31 9.96 -17.98
N LEU A 729 -11.42 8.98 -17.78
CA LEU A 729 -11.68 7.55 -17.98
C LEU A 729 -12.65 6.96 -16.95
N GLY A 730 -13.02 7.72 -15.92
CA GLY A 730 -14.04 7.33 -14.94
C GLY A 730 -13.55 6.33 -13.90
N THR A 731 -12.28 6.41 -13.51
CA THR A 731 -11.66 5.59 -12.44
C THR A 731 -12.50 5.62 -11.16
N LYS A 732 -12.56 4.50 -10.44
CA LYS A 732 -13.36 4.37 -9.20
C LYS A 732 -12.59 4.80 -7.95
N ARG A 733 -11.27 4.64 -7.99
CA ARG A 733 -10.31 5.15 -7.01
C ARG A 733 -9.05 5.62 -7.74
N ILE A 734 -8.16 6.30 -7.04
CA ILE A 734 -6.83 6.69 -7.53
C ILE A 734 -5.77 6.09 -6.62
N GLY A 735 -4.81 5.37 -7.19
CA GLY A 735 -3.61 4.90 -6.51
C GLY A 735 -2.69 6.06 -6.17
N HIS A 736 -2.33 6.18 -4.89
CA HIS A 736 -1.55 7.24 -4.24
C HIS A 736 -2.16 8.65 -4.29
N GLY A 737 -2.44 9.19 -5.49
CA GLY A 737 -2.97 10.54 -5.67
C GLY A 737 -2.13 11.63 -5.01
N PHE A 738 -0.82 11.44 -4.88
CA PHE A 738 0.05 12.24 -4.02
C PHE A 738 0.08 13.72 -4.42
N SER A 739 0.14 14.01 -5.73
CA SER A 739 0.13 15.37 -6.27
C SER A 739 -1.26 16.02 -6.33
N LEU A 740 -2.35 15.27 -6.10
CA LEU A 740 -3.75 15.74 -6.25
C LEU A 740 -4.06 17.02 -5.45
N VAL A 741 -3.37 17.23 -4.32
CA VAL A 741 -3.53 18.41 -3.48
C VAL A 741 -3.18 19.74 -4.17
N LYS A 742 -2.44 19.69 -5.28
CA LYS A 742 -2.11 20.85 -6.14
C LYS A 742 -3.28 21.25 -7.04
N HIS A 743 -4.24 20.34 -7.24
CA HIS A 743 -5.32 20.44 -8.22
C HIS A 743 -6.68 20.61 -7.54
N PRO A 744 -7.02 21.81 -7.02
CA PRO A 744 -8.21 22.01 -6.20
C PRO A 744 -9.52 21.61 -6.90
N ARG A 745 -9.64 21.82 -8.22
CA ARG A 745 -10.81 21.37 -8.97
C ARG A 745 -10.88 19.85 -9.12
N LEU A 746 -9.75 19.14 -9.16
CA LEU A 746 -9.75 17.68 -9.17
C LEU A 746 -10.08 17.11 -7.78
N MET A 747 -9.60 17.73 -6.69
CA MET A 747 -10.06 17.40 -5.32
C MET A 747 -11.58 17.57 -5.18
N ASP A 748 -12.14 18.68 -5.67
CA ASP A 748 -13.60 18.87 -5.71
C ASP A 748 -14.31 17.78 -6.51
N ILE A 749 -13.80 17.40 -7.70
CA ILE A 749 -14.39 16.32 -8.52
C ILE A 749 -14.32 14.96 -7.81
N CYS A 750 -13.20 14.64 -7.14
CA CYS A 750 -13.08 13.40 -6.38
C CYS A 750 -14.08 13.33 -5.23
N ARG A 751 -14.28 14.44 -4.50
CA ARG A 751 -15.33 14.59 -3.48
C ARG A 751 -16.74 14.50 -4.06
N GLU A 752 -17.03 15.25 -5.13
CA GLU A 752 -18.34 15.29 -5.81
C GLU A 752 -18.77 13.92 -6.36
N LYS A 753 -17.81 13.11 -6.83
CA LYS A 753 -18.07 11.78 -7.43
C LYS A 753 -17.83 10.60 -6.49
N GLY A 754 -17.29 10.81 -5.29
CA GLY A 754 -16.90 9.72 -4.38
C GLY A 754 -15.72 8.88 -4.88
N ILE A 755 -14.78 9.48 -5.64
CA ILE A 755 -13.53 8.83 -6.03
C ILE A 755 -12.58 8.91 -4.83
N ALA A 756 -12.34 7.76 -4.17
CA ALA A 756 -11.45 7.69 -3.04
C ALA A 756 -9.97 7.59 -3.47
N ILE A 757 -9.07 8.08 -2.63
CA ILE A 757 -7.63 8.00 -2.84
C ILE A 757 -7.04 6.88 -1.97
N GLU A 758 -6.27 5.99 -2.58
CA GLU A 758 -5.56 4.90 -1.92
C GLU A 758 -4.19 5.43 -1.48
N VAL A 759 -4.07 5.85 -0.23
CA VAL A 759 -2.87 6.54 0.28
C VAL A 759 -1.94 5.53 0.96
N CYS A 760 -0.66 5.56 0.59
CA CYS A 760 0.36 4.59 1.02
C CYS A 760 1.51 5.28 1.78
N PRO A 761 1.31 5.69 3.06
CA PRO A 761 2.23 6.56 3.81
C PRO A 761 3.70 6.10 3.81
N ILE A 762 3.96 4.83 4.09
CA ILE A 762 5.33 4.30 4.21
C ILE A 762 5.99 4.15 2.85
N SER A 763 5.23 3.79 1.80
CA SER A 763 5.71 3.79 0.42
C SER A 763 6.12 5.20 -0.02
N ASN A 764 5.24 6.18 0.16
CA ASN A 764 5.50 7.56 -0.26
C ASN A 764 6.65 8.23 0.53
N GLU A 765 6.91 7.81 1.78
CA GLU A 765 8.15 8.14 2.51
C GLU A 765 9.36 7.46 1.86
N ILE A 766 9.37 6.11 1.83
CA ILE A 766 10.54 5.33 1.40
C ILE A 766 10.97 5.71 -0.02
N LEU A 767 10.02 5.86 -0.94
CA LEU A 767 10.21 6.22 -2.35
C LEU A 767 10.52 7.71 -2.59
N ARG A 768 10.75 8.50 -1.53
CA ARG A 768 11.22 9.91 -1.54
C ARG A 768 10.21 10.95 -2.05
N LEU A 769 8.91 10.68 -1.95
CA LEU A 769 7.86 11.69 -2.19
C LEU A 769 7.61 12.56 -0.95
N THR A 770 7.86 12.03 0.25
CA THR A 770 7.97 12.83 1.48
C THR A 770 9.23 12.46 2.27
N SER A 771 9.69 13.36 3.14
CA SER A 771 10.78 13.11 4.11
C SER A 771 10.29 12.49 5.42
N SER A 772 9.01 12.67 5.75
CA SER A 772 8.37 12.20 6.98
C SER A 772 6.84 12.30 6.86
N MET A 773 6.09 11.64 7.75
CA MET A 773 4.63 11.70 7.69
C MET A 773 4.03 13.09 8.04
N PRO A 774 4.59 13.90 8.96
CA PRO A 774 4.15 15.29 9.17
C PRO A 774 4.23 16.20 7.92
N MET A 775 5.03 15.82 6.92
CA MET A 775 5.16 16.55 5.64
C MET A 775 4.27 15.96 4.52
N HIS A 776 3.53 14.87 4.77
CA HIS A 776 2.73 14.19 3.75
C HIS A 776 1.46 14.99 3.39
N PRO A 777 1.05 15.05 2.11
CA PRO A 777 -0.16 15.76 1.67
C PRO A 777 -1.51 15.26 2.21
N LEU A 778 -1.56 14.15 2.97
CA LEU A 778 -2.82 13.51 3.40
C LEU A 778 -3.77 14.44 4.17
N PRO A 779 -3.32 15.28 5.14
CA PRO A 779 -4.23 16.17 5.87
C PRO A 779 -4.97 17.17 4.97
N VAL A 780 -4.40 17.53 3.80
CA VAL A 780 -5.05 18.44 2.84
C VAL A 780 -6.24 17.76 2.17
N LEU A 781 -6.08 16.51 1.71
CA LEU A 781 -7.17 15.70 1.14
C LEU A 781 -8.31 15.52 2.15
N VAL A 782 -7.96 15.15 3.38
CA VAL A 782 -8.90 14.94 4.49
C VAL A 782 -9.65 16.23 4.84
N ASN A 783 -8.96 17.39 4.85
CA ASN A 783 -9.58 18.70 5.09
C ASN A 783 -10.48 19.17 3.94
N HIS A 784 -10.19 18.79 2.70
CA HIS A 784 -11.06 19.09 1.56
C HIS A 784 -12.28 18.16 1.45
N GLY A 785 -12.39 17.13 2.30
CA GLY A 785 -13.49 16.17 2.27
C GLY A 785 -13.36 15.12 1.18
N VAL A 786 -12.13 14.85 0.72
CA VAL A 786 -11.84 13.74 -0.19
C VAL A 786 -11.78 12.44 0.62
N HIS A 787 -12.47 11.40 0.17
CA HIS A 787 -12.44 10.08 0.79
C HIS A 787 -11.07 9.41 0.60
N VAL A 788 -10.58 8.72 1.63
CA VAL A 788 -9.25 8.07 1.60
C VAL A 788 -9.31 6.67 2.21
N SER A 789 -8.55 5.76 1.62
CA SER A 789 -8.23 4.44 2.19
C SER A 789 -6.75 4.41 2.51
N LEU A 790 -6.38 4.07 3.74
CA LEU A 790 -4.97 3.81 4.07
C LEU A 790 -4.58 2.43 3.55
N CYS A 791 -3.40 2.35 2.94
CA CYS A 791 -2.88 1.19 2.23
C CYS A 791 -1.38 1.03 2.50
N SER A 792 -0.83 -0.17 2.28
CA SER A 792 0.58 -0.49 2.64
C SER A 792 1.46 -0.90 1.45
N ASP A 793 0.88 -1.03 0.26
CA ASP A 793 1.59 -1.07 -1.02
C ASP A 793 2.47 -2.33 -1.19
N ASP A 794 3.75 -2.25 -0.80
CA ASP A 794 4.76 -3.30 -0.95
C ASP A 794 5.40 -3.67 0.40
N PRO A 795 4.59 -4.10 1.40
CA PRO A 795 5.03 -4.22 2.78
C PRO A 795 6.14 -5.26 3.00
N ALA A 796 6.39 -6.18 2.05
CA ALA A 796 7.55 -7.07 2.09
C ALA A 796 8.85 -6.36 1.71
N VAL A 797 8.82 -5.45 0.73
CA VAL A 797 9.99 -4.68 0.28
C VAL A 797 10.37 -3.61 1.32
N PHE A 798 9.37 -3.06 1.99
CA PHE A 798 9.50 -2.03 3.04
C PHE A 798 9.62 -2.61 4.46
N GLY A 799 9.25 -3.88 4.70
CA GLY A 799 9.45 -4.56 5.98
C GLY A 799 8.42 -4.24 7.08
N ASN A 800 7.16 -4.05 6.69
CA ASN A 800 6.01 -3.60 7.51
C ASN A 800 4.72 -4.35 7.14
N MET A 801 4.65 -5.67 7.35
CA MET A 801 3.45 -6.48 7.12
C MET A 801 2.18 -5.86 7.72
N GLY A 802 1.04 -5.99 7.02
CA GLY A 802 -0.26 -5.46 7.45
C GLY A 802 -0.45 -3.99 7.08
N LEU A 803 -1.14 -3.24 7.95
CA LEU A 803 -1.45 -1.82 7.85
C LEU A 803 -1.18 -1.03 9.15
N SER A 804 -0.92 -1.71 10.28
CA SER A 804 -0.70 -1.06 11.59
C SER A 804 0.37 0.02 11.61
N PHE A 805 1.43 -0.12 10.81
CA PHE A 805 2.49 0.89 10.74
C PHE A 805 2.06 2.16 9.97
N ASP A 806 1.31 2.02 8.87
CA ASP A 806 0.77 3.14 8.11
C ASP A 806 -0.32 3.89 8.90
N PHE A 807 -1.20 3.16 9.60
CA PHE A 807 -2.14 3.75 10.56
C PHE A 807 -1.43 4.47 11.70
N PHE A 808 -0.30 3.94 12.20
CA PHE A 808 0.51 4.60 13.24
C PHE A 808 1.09 5.92 12.73
N GLN A 809 1.78 5.90 11.58
CA GLN A 809 2.36 7.07 10.94
C GLN A 809 1.32 8.20 10.82
N VAL A 810 0.14 7.87 10.29
CA VAL A 810 -0.97 8.82 10.08
C VAL A 810 -1.57 9.36 11.39
N LEU A 811 -1.67 8.53 12.44
CA LEU A 811 -2.21 8.94 13.73
C LEU A 811 -1.27 9.87 14.50
N VAL A 812 0.06 9.69 14.40
CA VAL A 812 1.01 10.51 15.16
C VAL A 812 1.40 11.82 14.46
N ALA A 813 1.22 11.91 13.14
CA ALA A 813 1.61 13.09 12.35
C ALA A 813 0.61 14.26 12.39
N SER A 814 -0.55 14.12 13.05
CA SER A 814 -1.62 15.12 13.01
C SER A 814 -2.41 15.16 14.32
N GLU A 815 -2.35 16.29 15.02
CA GLU A 815 -3.14 16.49 16.24
C GLU A 815 -4.65 16.54 16.00
N VAL A 816 -5.09 16.88 14.78
CA VAL A 816 -6.52 16.82 14.42
C VAL A 816 -6.98 15.37 14.31
N THR A 817 -6.18 14.53 13.64
CA THR A 817 -6.46 13.10 13.42
C THR A 817 -6.56 12.38 14.77
N GLY A 818 -7.69 11.69 14.98
CA GLY A 818 -7.93 10.86 16.16
C GLY A 818 -8.14 9.39 15.81
N LEU A 819 -8.43 8.60 16.84
CA LEU A 819 -8.90 7.22 16.69
C LEU A 819 -10.18 7.16 15.86
N ILE A 820 -11.08 8.13 16.02
CA ILE A 820 -12.30 8.23 15.20
C ILE A 820 -11.97 8.46 13.72
N THR A 821 -11.01 9.35 13.43
CA THR A 821 -10.58 9.64 12.05
C THR A 821 -10.03 8.38 11.38
N ALA A 822 -9.20 7.61 12.09
CA ALA A 822 -8.73 6.31 11.63
C ALA A 822 -9.89 5.33 11.40
N GLY A 823 -10.90 5.32 12.29
CA GLY A 823 -12.12 4.55 12.12
C GLY A 823 -12.94 4.93 10.88
N GLU A 824 -12.97 6.20 10.46
CA GLU A 824 -13.59 6.58 9.19
C GLU A 824 -12.77 6.14 7.97
N PHE A 825 -11.43 6.18 8.01
CA PHE A 825 -10.60 5.62 6.93
C PHE A 825 -10.85 4.10 6.77
N ALA A 826 -10.98 3.38 7.89
CA ALA A 826 -11.36 1.96 7.89
C ALA A 826 -12.76 1.73 7.31
N ARG A 827 -13.76 2.57 7.63
CA ARG A 827 -15.09 2.51 6.98
C ARG A 827 -15.02 2.84 5.49
N ASP A 828 -14.28 3.86 5.09
CA ASP A 828 -14.15 4.31 3.69
C ASP A 828 -13.51 3.23 2.81
N SER A 829 -12.50 2.51 3.32
CA SER A 829 -11.93 1.35 2.63
C SER A 829 -12.97 0.28 2.25
N ILE A 830 -14.02 0.10 3.05
CA ILE A 830 -15.12 -0.82 2.74
C ILE A 830 -16.13 -0.14 1.77
N LYS A 831 -16.51 1.12 2.00
CA LYS A 831 -17.45 1.88 1.13
C LYS A 831 -16.97 1.93 -0.33
N HIS A 832 -15.68 2.17 -0.54
CA HIS A 832 -15.05 2.37 -1.86
C HIS A 832 -14.40 1.10 -2.44
N SER A 833 -14.58 -0.06 -1.79
CA SER A 833 -14.28 -1.37 -2.38
C SER A 833 -15.13 -1.66 -3.63
N MET A 834 -14.68 -2.61 -4.45
CA MET A 834 -15.41 -3.19 -5.58
C MET A 834 -16.19 -4.47 -5.19
N LEU A 835 -16.49 -4.62 -3.89
CA LEU A 835 -17.58 -5.51 -3.41
C LEU A 835 -18.93 -5.06 -4.00
N ALA A 836 -19.88 -5.98 -4.12
CA ALA A 836 -21.28 -5.62 -4.37
C ALA A 836 -21.89 -4.87 -3.17
N GLU A 837 -22.97 -4.11 -3.36
CA GLU A 837 -23.51 -3.24 -2.31
C GLU A 837 -24.09 -4.01 -1.10
N ASP A 838 -24.55 -5.25 -1.31
CA ASP A 838 -24.93 -6.18 -0.24
C ASP A 838 -23.70 -6.80 0.45
N GLU A 839 -22.66 -7.18 -0.30
CA GLU A 839 -21.36 -7.58 0.26
C GLU A 839 -20.76 -6.45 1.14
N LYS A 840 -20.83 -5.19 0.70
CA LYS A 840 -20.41 -3.99 1.45
C LYS A 840 -21.24 -3.79 2.72
N ALA A 841 -22.57 -3.90 2.62
CA ALA A 841 -23.46 -3.74 3.77
C ALA A 841 -23.15 -4.79 4.86
N ASN A 842 -22.89 -6.03 4.45
CA ASN A 842 -22.43 -7.09 5.35
C ASN A 842 -21.04 -6.78 5.93
N ALA A 843 -20.07 -6.40 5.10
CA ALA A 843 -18.71 -6.06 5.54
C ALA A 843 -18.69 -4.90 6.55
N LEU A 844 -19.50 -3.84 6.33
CA LEU A 844 -19.66 -2.73 7.26
C LEU A 844 -20.33 -3.15 8.58
N ALA A 845 -21.33 -4.03 8.53
CA ALA A 845 -22.00 -4.54 9.74
C ALA A 845 -21.06 -5.41 10.60
N LEU A 846 -20.27 -6.27 9.97
CA LEU A 846 -19.20 -7.03 10.63
C LEU A 846 -18.13 -6.11 11.22
N TRP A 847 -17.68 -5.12 10.44
CA TRP A 847 -16.67 -4.17 10.90
C TRP A 847 -17.16 -3.32 12.08
N GLU A 848 -18.41 -2.82 12.09
CA GLU A 848 -18.95 -2.08 13.25
C GLU A 848 -19.06 -2.96 14.50
N LYS A 849 -19.42 -4.25 14.36
CA LYS A 849 -19.41 -5.23 15.46
C LYS A 849 -18.00 -5.40 16.05
N GLN A 850 -16.99 -5.52 15.19
CA GLN A 850 -15.58 -5.56 15.62
C GLN A 850 -15.13 -4.22 16.25
N TRP A 851 -15.52 -3.08 15.67
CA TRP A 851 -15.20 -1.73 16.14
C TRP A 851 -15.72 -1.48 17.56
N GLN A 852 -16.96 -1.83 17.88
CA GLN A 852 -17.48 -1.70 19.24
C GLN A 852 -16.72 -2.59 20.25
N LYS A 853 -16.41 -3.84 19.89
CA LYS A 853 -15.59 -4.74 20.72
C LYS A 853 -14.19 -4.17 20.98
N TYR A 854 -13.58 -3.61 19.94
CA TYR A 854 -12.27 -2.95 20.01
C TYR A 854 -12.29 -1.70 20.90
N LEU A 855 -13.31 -0.84 20.77
CA LEU A 855 -13.47 0.34 21.61
C LEU A 855 -13.68 -0.01 23.09
N SER A 856 -14.43 -1.08 23.40
CA SER A 856 -14.52 -1.60 24.77
C SER A 856 -13.15 -2.01 25.30
N TRP A 857 -12.38 -2.80 24.54
CA TRP A 857 -11.03 -3.18 24.95
C TRP A 857 -10.10 -1.98 25.19
N VAL A 858 -10.09 -0.98 24.31
CA VAL A 858 -9.30 0.25 24.51
C VAL A 858 -9.74 1.00 25.78
N VAL A 859 -11.04 1.03 26.07
CA VAL A 859 -11.61 1.69 27.24
C VAL A 859 -11.38 0.92 28.55
N GLU A 860 -11.23 -0.41 28.49
CA GLU A 860 -11.04 -1.31 29.64
C GLU A 860 -9.55 -1.52 29.99
N GLU A 861 -8.67 -1.67 28.99
CA GLU A 861 -7.24 -1.92 29.18
C GLU A 861 -6.45 -0.63 29.52
N PHE A 862 -6.90 0.54 29.03
CA PHE A 862 -6.17 1.80 29.15
C PHE A 862 -6.91 2.84 30.03
N VAL A 863 -7.66 2.37 31.04
CA VAL A 863 -8.37 3.23 32.02
C VAL A 863 -7.42 4.19 32.73
N ASP A 864 -6.26 3.70 33.16
CA ASP A 864 -5.38 4.37 34.12
C ASP A 864 -4.39 5.37 33.47
N VAL A 865 -4.65 5.81 32.25
CA VAL A 865 -3.94 6.94 31.65
C VAL A 865 -4.40 8.23 32.36
N PRO A 866 -3.50 9.02 32.96
CA PRO A 866 -3.88 10.24 33.66
C PRO A 866 -4.68 11.20 32.78
N LYS A 867 -5.64 11.89 33.40
CA LYS A 867 -6.28 13.06 32.81
C LYS A 867 -5.33 14.24 32.98
N ASN A 868 -4.67 14.63 31.88
CA ASN A 868 -4.02 15.94 31.74
C ASN A 868 -5.09 17.04 31.71
#